data_AF-A0AAD9QRZ6-F1
#
_entry.id   AF-A0AAD9QRZ6-F1
#
_cell.length_a   1.000
_cell.length_b   1.000
_cell.length_c   1.000
_cell.angle_alpha   90.00
_cell.angle_beta   90.00
_cell.angle_gamma   90.00
#
_symmetry.space_group_name_H-M   'P 1'
#
loop_
_entity.id
_entity.type
_entity.pdbx_description
1 polymer ?
#
loop_
_entity_poly.entity_id
_entity_poly.type
_entity_poly.pdbx_seq_one_letter_code
_entity_poly.pdbx_strand_id
1 'polypeptide(L)'
;MASVRCKVNIESGAASGDSEYDVEFKTSSQENAGTDANVFFQMIGEDGESEEIKLENTDKAYFHNGQLDRFRVRAKDVGKLTKLRVGHDKSGSSFKWLLDEVVIFSLARGERYVFKCGRWIGGEVELPLVGQEPEIPDLIDYMQSGDDVKVINAARYLQHLCFSKESVKDKVRELGGVPVIVRLLRHSEWRVRYAAICLLRNLSFSMKYDANRLAIADCGGIEALIEILQQTNTIEHKEAILGVLCNLSSVQSLRLRILLVCLHIIVVVIIVPYSEWTAVAARSQLPKREHPWPMVLVHATRLVRNLASAGTRARQELREEKDLVDCLVWIIRVGVKSVQFDDRCLEHSVCTLRNLSYRLESEIDRDRYDDADVDVNPATVKEQQSQGCFAGCGGRKKKKVPRDKMPTERPKGPPQGVELIWQPQTVQQYYSLLRKSENKETLEGSAGALHNLTACSWKWAIKIRGDTRKAQAIPHIVDLLKIDYDPTIRAAAIALRNLCVDPENKRSVGEKAMIYLAQRLPTGEEEMPRLVQDPTLASLLCTIYQLANKNDKNAKFLRKTKGIQRMVKIATDQDELYSARVVKIANQVLSNLWSHSQLQQQMKHEGWQNNASTQNGELARAPMDFEATSLASTPDQRVYRQDASMRRFNNDSTDNWGNVNGDIGVADVSSESDRQRSWGESLTQLPPPYVSEDRSSSRESRSRDIPMEEMRSSSRASGTNSFRDESSNTSDRTLTLKDSGGGGGKDEDLWV
;
A
#
# COMPACT_ATOMS: atom_id res chain seq x y z
N MET A 1 16.47 22.75 3.30
CA MET A 1 17.81 23.30 2.98
C MET A 1 17.58 24.63 2.28
N ALA A 2 18.19 25.70 2.80
CA ALA A 2 17.99 27.05 2.29
C ALA A 2 18.48 27.16 0.83
N SER A 3 17.56 27.50 -0.07
CA SER A 3 17.87 27.87 -1.44
C SER A 3 18.50 29.25 -1.43
N VAL A 4 19.84 29.33 -1.43
CA VAL A 4 20.53 30.58 -1.78
C VAL A 4 20.34 30.76 -3.29
N ARG A 5 19.31 31.53 -3.66
CA ARG A 5 19.21 32.12 -5.00
C ARG A 5 20.31 33.16 -5.11
N CYS A 6 21.26 32.99 -6.02
CA CYS A 6 22.10 34.10 -6.44
C CYS A 6 21.83 34.44 -7.91
N LYS A 7 21.66 35.74 -8.15
CA LYS A 7 21.51 36.34 -9.47
C LYS A 7 22.86 36.29 -10.18
N VAL A 8 22.94 35.60 -11.30
CA VAL A 8 23.93 35.93 -12.34
C VAL A 8 23.15 36.69 -13.42
N ASN A 9 23.09 38.01 -13.29
CA ASN A 9 22.73 38.87 -14.42
C ASN A 9 24.05 39.22 -15.11
N ILE A 10 24.47 38.41 -16.08
CA ILE A 10 25.39 38.89 -17.10
C ILE A 10 24.49 39.52 -18.16
N GLU A 11 24.41 40.86 -18.16
CA GLU A 11 23.89 41.61 -19.31
C GLU A 11 24.93 41.50 -20.44
N SER A 12 24.92 40.39 -21.18
CA SER A 12 25.28 40.41 -22.60
C SER A 12 23.98 40.63 -23.37
N GLY A 13 23.93 41.67 -24.19
CA GLY A 13 22.72 42.04 -24.95
C GLY A 13 22.21 40.85 -25.76
N ALA A 14 20.91 40.54 -25.62
CA ALA A 14 20.28 39.38 -26.26
C ALA A 14 20.53 39.38 -27.76
N ALA A 15 21.39 38.49 -28.23
CA ALA A 15 21.55 38.18 -29.64
C ALA A 15 20.54 37.08 -30.02
N SER A 16 20.06 37.09 -31.26
CA SER A 16 19.25 35.97 -31.76
C SER A 16 20.13 34.72 -31.87
N GLY A 17 19.97 33.75 -30.97
CA GLY A 17 20.74 32.49 -30.97
C GLY A 17 21.25 32.02 -29.60
N ASP A 18 20.98 32.75 -28.52
CA ASP A 18 21.42 32.37 -27.18
C ASP A 18 20.48 31.34 -26.51
N SER A 19 21.05 30.39 -25.78
CA SER A 19 20.36 29.37 -24.98
C SER A 19 20.70 29.50 -23.48
N GLU A 20 19.81 29.00 -22.62
CA GLU A 20 20.06 28.95 -21.17
C GLU A 20 20.68 27.60 -20.75
N TYR A 21 21.66 27.68 -19.87
CA TYR A 21 22.38 26.54 -19.32
C TYR A 21 22.46 26.63 -17.80
N ASP A 22 22.28 25.49 -17.13
CA ASP A 22 22.65 25.32 -15.72
C ASP A 22 24.01 24.64 -15.65
N VAL A 23 24.97 25.24 -14.96
CA VAL A 23 26.35 24.77 -14.85
C VAL A 23 26.68 24.51 -13.39
N GLU A 24 27.17 23.31 -13.10
CA GLU A 24 27.55 22.87 -11.76
C GLU A 24 29.06 22.60 -11.70
N PHE A 25 29.77 23.22 -10.76
CA PHE A 25 31.18 22.96 -10.49
C PHE A 25 31.33 22.25 -9.16
N LYS A 26 32.05 21.12 -9.16
CA LYS A 26 32.37 20.39 -7.93
C LYS A 26 33.84 20.54 -7.61
N THR A 27 34.13 21.19 -6.48
CA THR A 27 35.49 21.30 -5.94
C THR A 27 35.79 20.09 -5.06
N SER A 28 37.02 19.57 -5.15
CA SER A 28 37.43 18.40 -4.39
C SER A 28 37.35 18.61 -2.88
N SER A 29 37.09 17.54 -2.14
CA SER A 29 37.09 17.57 -0.66
C SER A 29 38.50 17.50 -0.05
N GLN A 30 39.55 17.33 -0.86
CA GLN A 30 40.93 17.30 -0.40
C GLN A 30 41.33 18.64 0.22
N GLU A 31 42.06 18.62 1.34
CA GLU A 31 42.53 19.82 2.04
C GLU A 31 43.14 20.86 1.10
N ASN A 32 42.74 22.12 1.25
CA ASN A 32 43.15 23.27 0.43
C ASN A 32 42.77 23.21 -1.07
N ALA A 33 41.80 22.37 -1.46
CA ALA A 33 41.32 22.27 -2.83
C ALA A 33 40.61 23.50 -3.39
N GLY A 34 40.11 24.40 -2.53
CA GLY A 34 39.30 25.55 -2.92
C GLY A 34 40.10 26.72 -3.49
N THR A 35 39.41 27.62 -4.20
CA THR A 35 40.01 28.81 -4.81
C THR A 35 39.30 30.11 -4.43
N ASP A 36 40.08 31.19 -4.26
CA ASP A 36 39.55 32.54 -4.10
C ASP A 36 39.65 33.39 -5.38
N ALA A 37 40.09 32.78 -6.49
CA ALA A 37 40.16 33.41 -7.80
C ALA A 37 38.79 33.46 -8.49
N ASN A 38 38.63 34.35 -9.47
CA ASN A 38 37.47 34.30 -10.37
C ASN A 38 37.67 33.14 -11.36
N VAL A 39 36.61 32.36 -11.55
CA VAL A 39 36.61 31.20 -12.46
C VAL A 39 35.99 31.63 -13.78
N PHE A 40 36.48 31.09 -14.88
CA PHE A 40 35.85 31.25 -16.19
C PHE A 40 35.75 29.91 -16.91
N PHE A 41 34.80 29.82 -17.84
CA PHE A 41 34.66 28.65 -18.69
C PHE A 41 34.12 29.01 -20.07
N GLN A 42 34.33 28.13 -21.03
CA GLN A 42 33.85 28.28 -22.40
C GLN A 42 33.42 26.90 -22.93
N MET A 43 32.20 26.86 -23.48
CA MET A 43 31.59 25.64 -23.99
C MET A 43 31.99 25.44 -25.45
N ILE A 44 32.39 24.22 -25.80
CA ILE A 44 32.81 23.86 -27.15
C ILE A 44 31.94 22.69 -27.61
N GLY A 45 31.18 22.92 -28.68
CA GLY A 45 30.26 21.94 -29.25
C GLY A 45 30.36 21.83 -30.77
N GLU A 46 29.45 21.05 -31.35
CA GLU A 46 29.39 20.78 -32.80
C GLU A 46 29.17 22.05 -33.64
N ASP A 47 28.47 23.05 -33.11
CA ASP A 47 28.15 24.32 -33.80
C ASP A 47 29.15 25.45 -33.45
N GLY A 48 30.27 25.10 -32.81
CA GLY A 48 31.39 26.00 -32.54
C GLY A 48 31.65 26.24 -31.04
N GLU A 49 32.23 27.39 -30.72
CA GLU A 49 32.57 27.79 -29.35
C GLU A 49 31.64 28.90 -28.85
N SER A 50 31.32 28.87 -27.56
CA SER A 50 30.60 29.95 -26.88
C SER A 50 31.54 31.12 -26.61
N GLU A 51 31.01 32.23 -26.12
CA GLU A 51 31.82 33.23 -25.42
C GLU A 51 32.46 32.64 -24.15
N GLU A 52 33.53 33.29 -23.69
CA GLU A 52 34.10 33.01 -22.37
C GLU A 52 33.20 33.61 -21.28
N ILE A 53 32.67 32.74 -20.43
CA ILE A 53 31.75 33.08 -19.36
C ILE A 53 32.54 33.19 -18.06
N LYS A 54 32.55 34.39 -17.48
CA LYS A 54 33.25 34.69 -16.23
C LYS A 54 32.31 34.60 -15.04
N LEU A 55 32.75 33.90 -14.00
CA LEU A 55 32.06 33.72 -12.73
C LEU A 55 32.85 34.49 -11.66
N GLU A 56 32.36 35.67 -11.32
CA GLU A 56 32.97 36.52 -10.31
C GLU A 56 32.75 35.95 -8.91
N ASN A 57 33.85 35.70 -8.19
CA ASN A 57 33.85 35.21 -6.81
C ASN A 57 34.19 36.33 -5.82
N THR A 58 33.63 37.53 -6.04
CA THR A 58 33.97 38.76 -5.30
C THR A 58 33.74 38.64 -3.79
N ASP A 59 32.69 37.93 -3.38
CA ASP A 59 32.37 37.69 -1.97
C ASP A 59 33.09 36.47 -1.37
N LYS A 60 33.93 35.79 -2.16
CA LYS A 60 34.64 34.55 -1.79
C LYS A 60 33.71 33.48 -1.21
N ALA A 61 32.50 33.35 -1.76
CA ALA A 61 31.45 32.44 -1.28
C ALA A 61 31.37 31.12 -2.08
N TYR A 62 32.11 31.03 -3.19
CA TYR A 62 32.07 29.90 -4.11
C TYR A 62 33.41 29.19 -4.19
N PHE A 63 33.38 27.95 -4.70
CA PHE A 63 34.54 27.10 -4.96
C PHE A 63 35.34 26.75 -3.71
N HIS A 64 34.68 26.63 -2.56
CA HIS A 64 35.32 26.10 -1.36
C HIS A 64 35.56 24.59 -1.49
N ASN A 65 36.51 24.09 -0.69
CA ASN A 65 36.76 22.67 -0.56
C ASN A 65 35.46 21.88 -0.32
N GLY A 66 35.22 20.84 -1.12
CA GLY A 66 34.06 19.96 -1.03
C GLY A 66 32.72 20.58 -1.47
N GLN A 67 32.73 21.83 -1.95
CA GLN A 67 31.52 22.55 -2.34
C GLN A 67 31.08 22.20 -3.76
N LEU A 68 29.76 22.12 -3.94
CA LEU A 68 29.09 22.06 -5.24
C LEU A 68 28.44 23.42 -5.51
N ASP A 69 28.95 24.13 -6.51
CA ASP A 69 28.51 25.47 -6.89
C ASP A 69 27.69 25.43 -8.18
N ARG A 70 26.60 26.21 -8.24
CA ARG A 70 25.64 26.17 -9.34
C ARG A 70 25.41 27.56 -9.92
N PHE A 71 25.48 27.67 -11.23
CA PHE A 71 25.31 28.92 -11.97
C PHE A 71 24.31 28.72 -13.10
N ARG A 72 23.40 29.68 -13.27
CA ARG A 72 22.56 29.77 -14.47
C ARG A 72 23.15 30.82 -15.39
N VAL A 73 23.46 30.43 -16.62
CA VAL A 73 24.10 31.30 -17.60
C VAL A 73 23.30 31.30 -18.89
N ARG A 74 23.35 32.42 -19.61
CA ARG A 74 22.87 32.52 -20.98
C ARG A 74 24.08 32.68 -21.87
N ALA A 75 24.17 31.86 -22.90
CA ALA A 75 25.30 31.85 -23.81
C ALA A 75 24.87 31.40 -25.20
N LYS A 76 25.71 31.64 -26.21
CA LYS A 76 25.48 31.15 -27.57
C LYS A 76 25.16 29.65 -27.57
N ASP A 77 24.15 29.24 -28.34
CA ASP A 77 23.93 27.81 -28.59
C ASP A 77 25.04 27.23 -29.50
N VAL A 78 25.76 26.25 -28.97
CA VAL A 78 26.93 25.62 -29.62
C VAL A 78 26.66 24.17 -30.03
N GLY A 79 25.40 23.74 -30.07
CA GLY A 79 25.07 22.35 -30.40
C GLY A 79 25.55 21.38 -29.33
N LYS A 80 25.72 20.09 -29.68
CA LYS A 80 26.14 19.07 -28.71
C LYS A 80 27.54 19.35 -28.19
N LEU A 81 27.70 19.40 -26.88
CA LEU A 81 29.00 19.73 -26.26
C LEU A 81 29.97 18.57 -26.43
N THR A 82 31.20 18.89 -26.83
CA THR A 82 32.28 17.91 -27.00
C THR A 82 33.41 18.14 -26.00
N LYS A 83 33.63 19.39 -25.60
CA LYS A 83 34.71 19.82 -24.71
C LYS A 83 34.26 21.00 -23.85
N LEU A 84 34.95 21.18 -22.74
CA LEU A 84 34.80 22.33 -21.86
C LEU A 84 36.17 22.92 -21.57
N ARG A 85 36.33 24.21 -21.85
CA ARG A 85 37.49 24.97 -21.40
C ARG A 85 37.16 25.61 -20.06
N VAL A 86 37.99 25.43 -19.05
CA VAL A 86 37.79 25.97 -17.70
C VAL A 86 39.10 26.49 -17.14
N GLY A 87 39.07 27.63 -16.46
CA GLY A 87 40.25 28.24 -15.88
C GLY A 87 39.91 29.24 -14.79
N HIS A 88 40.94 29.91 -14.28
CA HIS A 88 40.83 30.99 -13.32
C HIS A 88 41.79 32.13 -13.63
N ASP A 89 41.47 33.34 -13.17
CA ASP A 89 42.23 34.56 -13.46
C ASP A 89 43.50 34.76 -12.61
N LYS A 90 43.77 33.82 -11.69
CA LYS A 90 44.90 33.84 -10.74
C LYS A 90 44.84 34.98 -9.72
N SER A 91 43.67 35.61 -9.54
CA SER A 91 43.45 36.54 -8.45
C SER A 91 43.42 35.82 -7.10
N GLY A 92 43.60 36.58 -6.01
CA GLY A 92 43.55 36.05 -4.65
C GLY A 92 44.86 35.40 -4.16
N SER A 93 44.88 34.99 -2.89
CA SER A 93 46.05 34.40 -2.24
C SER A 93 46.12 32.88 -2.37
N SER A 94 45.02 32.23 -2.78
CA SER A 94 44.89 30.78 -2.93
C SER A 94 44.23 30.44 -4.27
N PHE A 95 44.90 30.80 -5.38
CA PHE A 95 44.35 30.60 -6.72
C PHE A 95 44.42 29.15 -7.24
N LYS A 96 45.19 28.27 -6.60
CA LYS A 96 45.29 26.86 -7.02
C LYS A 96 43.97 26.16 -6.71
N TRP A 97 43.37 25.54 -7.71
CA TRP A 97 42.06 24.94 -7.58
C TRP A 97 42.08 23.47 -7.94
N LEU A 98 41.63 22.59 -7.04
CA LEU A 98 41.45 21.18 -7.35
C LEU A 98 39.97 20.94 -7.72
N LEU A 99 39.71 20.98 -9.03
CA LEU A 99 38.39 20.74 -9.60
C LEU A 99 38.18 19.23 -9.81
N ASP A 100 37.08 18.68 -9.30
CA ASP A 100 36.70 17.29 -9.52
C ASP A 100 35.97 17.13 -10.87
N GLU A 101 34.87 17.85 -11.05
CA GLU A 101 34.01 17.74 -12.24
C GLU A 101 33.20 19.02 -12.50
N VAL A 102 32.82 19.21 -13.77
CA VAL A 102 31.86 20.21 -14.20
C VAL A 102 30.71 19.52 -14.92
N VAL A 103 29.48 19.89 -14.58
CA VAL A 103 28.28 19.39 -15.24
C VAL A 103 27.54 20.54 -15.90
N ILE A 104 27.23 20.41 -17.18
CA ILE A 104 26.47 21.40 -17.94
C ILE A 104 25.14 20.79 -18.37
N PHE A 105 24.05 21.48 -18.06
CA PHE A 105 22.70 21.11 -18.46
C PHE A 105 22.13 22.15 -19.42
N SER A 106 21.88 21.74 -20.67
CA SER A 106 21.18 22.58 -21.65
C SER A 106 19.68 22.58 -21.34
N LEU A 107 19.13 23.73 -20.97
CA LEU A 107 17.70 23.85 -20.66
C LEU A 107 16.82 23.71 -21.92
N ALA A 108 17.34 24.15 -23.06
CA ALA A 108 16.62 24.09 -24.34
C ALA A 108 16.53 22.66 -24.90
N ARG A 109 17.61 21.87 -24.77
CA ARG A 109 17.67 20.50 -25.30
C ARG A 109 17.40 19.41 -24.27
N GLY A 110 17.46 19.73 -22.98
CA GLY A 110 17.31 18.74 -21.91
C GLY A 110 18.50 17.80 -21.77
N GLU A 111 19.66 18.16 -22.31
CA GLU A 111 20.87 17.33 -22.34
C GLU A 111 21.81 17.68 -21.18
N ARG A 112 22.42 16.66 -20.57
CA ARG A 112 23.37 16.80 -19.46
C ARG A 112 24.74 16.24 -19.83
N TYR A 113 25.76 17.09 -19.72
CA TYR A 113 27.13 16.83 -20.14
C TYR A 113 28.07 16.82 -18.94
N VAL A 114 28.88 15.77 -18.80
CA VAL A 114 29.81 15.62 -17.67
C VAL A 114 31.26 15.72 -18.14
N PHE A 115 32.00 16.65 -17.54
CA PHE A 115 33.43 16.87 -17.77
C PHE A 115 34.19 16.60 -16.48
N LYS A 116 34.98 15.51 -16.42
CA LYS A 116 35.83 15.23 -15.26
C LYS A 116 37.20 15.91 -15.41
N CYS A 117 37.68 16.50 -14.32
CA CYS A 117 39.00 17.11 -14.23
C CYS A 117 39.91 16.29 -13.30
N GLY A 118 39.55 16.18 -12.02
CA GLY A 118 40.28 15.42 -11.00
C GLY A 118 41.74 15.84 -10.79
N ARG A 119 42.09 17.09 -11.11
CA ARG A 119 43.46 17.61 -11.05
C ARG A 119 43.52 19.08 -10.65
N TRP A 120 44.68 19.49 -10.12
CA TRP A 120 44.94 20.89 -9.79
C TRP A 120 45.04 21.72 -11.07
N ILE A 121 44.21 22.75 -11.14
CA ILE A 121 44.19 23.77 -12.19
C ILE A 121 45.05 24.94 -11.68
N GLY A 122 46.05 25.32 -12.48
CA GLY A 122 46.93 26.47 -12.24
C GLY A 122 46.85 27.54 -13.34
N GLY A 123 45.85 27.43 -14.22
CA GLY A 123 45.63 28.25 -15.41
C GLY A 123 44.37 27.78 -16.13
N GLU A 124 44.39 27.76 -17.45
CA GLU A 124 43.29 27.23 -18.26
C GLU A 124 43.54 25.75 -18.62
N VAL A 125 42.50 24.95 -18.58
CA VAL A 125 42.51 23.55 -19.03
C VAL A 125 41.31 23.26 -19.92
N GLU A 126 41.54 22.46 -20.96
CA GLU A 126 40.47 21.87 -21.76
C GLU A 126 40.15 20.47 -21.21
N LEU A 127 38.88 20.21 -20.95
CA LEU A 127 38.32 18.96 -20.45
C LEU A 127 37.53 18.29 -21.57
N PRO A 128 37.85 17.04 -21.95
CA PRO A 128 37.03 16.30 -22.89
C PRO A 128 35.69 15.91 -22.24
N LEU A 129 34.63 15.83 -23.05
CA LEU A 129 33.39 15.20 -22.60
C LEU A 129 33.67 13.76 -22.16
N VAL A 130 33.34 13.43 -20.91
CA VAL A 130 33.52 12.07 -20.36
C VAL A 130 32.28 11.22 -20.61
N GLY A 131 31.11 11.86 -20.76
CA GLY A 131 29.89 11.21 -21.18
C GLY A 131 28.71 12.19 -21.23
N GLN A 132 27.77 11.89 -22.12
CA GLN A 132 26.42 12.42 -22.07
C GLN A 132 25.60 11.48 -21.16
N GLU A 133 24.82 12.04 -20.24
CA GLU A 133 23.85 11.20 -19.52
C GLU A 133 22.85 10.62 -20.54
N PRO A 134 22.65 9.29 -20.57
CA PRO A 134 21.78 8.67 -21.56
C PRO A 134 20.33 9.12 -21.35
N GLU A 135 19.65 9.45 -22.44
CA GLU A 135 18.23 9.76 -22.41
C GLU A 135 17.39 8.48 -22.25
N ILE A 136 16.09 8.65 -21.98
CA ILE A 136 15.18 7.50 -21.85
C ILE A 136 15.19 6.58 -23.10
N PRO A 137 15.18 7.09 -24.35
CA PRO A 137 15.32 6.24 -25.53
C PRO A 137 16.62 5.42 -25.52
N ASP A 138 17.76 6.04 -25.19
CA ASP A 138 19.05 5.34 -25.13
C ASP A 138 19.02 4.20 -24.12
N LEU A 139 18.41 4.44 -22.95
CA LEU A 139 18.26 3.41 -21.90
C LEU A 139 17.37 2.25 -22.35
N ILE A 140 16.33 2.52 -23.13
CA ILE A 140 15.46 1.49 -23.74
C ILE A 140 16.24 0.67 -24.77
N ASP A 141 17.09 1.31 -25.58
CA ASP A 141 17.93 0.64 -26.55
C ASP A 141 19.05 -0.18 -25.88
N TYR A 142 19.65 0.34 -24.81
CA TYR A 142 20.66 -0.36 -24.03
C TYR A 142 20.11 -1.63 -23.38
N MET A 143 18.86 -1.60 -22.92
CA MET A 143 18.14 -2.79 -22.42
C MET A 143 17.89 -3.86 -23.49
N GLN A 144 18.08 -3.55 -24.77
CA GLN A 144 17.93 -4.47 -25.90
C GLN A 144 19.27 -4.89 -26.53
N SER A 145 20.40 -4.41 -25.98
CA SER A 145 21.74 -4.60 -26.58
C SER A 145 22.29 -6.03 -26.52
N GLY A 146 21.71 -6.91 -25.70
CA GLY A 146 22.21 -8.27 -25.47
C GLY A 146 23.42 -8.36 -24.53
N ASP A 147 23.99 -7.24 -24.09
CA ASP A 147 25.03 -7.19 -23.07
C ASP A 147 24.38 -7.08 -21.68
N ASP A 148 24.46 -8.17 -20.91
CA ASP A 148 23.89 -8.26 -19.57
C ASP A 148 24.28 -7.10 -18.64
N VAL A 149 25.56 -6.67 -18.68
CA VAL A 149 26.05 -5.59 -17.81
C VAL A 149 25.41 -4.27 -18.23
N LYS A 150 25.38 -4.00 -19.54
CA LYS A 150 24.77 -2.80 -20.10
C LYS A 150 23.27 -2.75 -19.83
N VAL A 151 22.57 -3.89 -19.98
CA VAL A 151 21.14 -4.03 -19.68
C VAL A 151 20.85 -3.76 -18.21
N ILE A 152 21.62 -4.36 -17.30
CA ILE A 152 21.46 -4.16 -15.85
C ILE A 152 21.65 -2.69 -15.46
N ASN A 153 22.71 -2.06 -15.98
CA ASN A 153 23.02 -0.67 -15.66
C ASN A 153 21.97 0.28 -16.22
N ALA A 154 21.49 0.06 -17.45
CA ALA A 154 20.41 0.84 -18.04
C ALA A 154 19.09 0.71 -17.24
N ALA A 155 18.71 -0.51 -16.87
CA ALA A 155 17.51 -0.74 -16.07
C ALA A 155 17.57 -0.08 -14.68
N ARG A 156 18.73 -0.15 -14.00
CA ARG A 156 18.95 0.51 -12.70
C ARG A 156 18.96 2.03 -12.80
N TYR A 157 19.59 2.57 -13.83
CA TYR A 157 19.59 4.01 -14.06
C TYR A 157 18.17 4.51 -14.34
N LEU A 158 17.42 3.82 -15.21
CA LEU A 158 16.04 4.16 -15.47
C LEU A 158 15.13 3.99 -14.23
N GLN A 159 15.42 2.99 -13.38
CA GLN A 159 14.72 2.82 -12.10
C GLN A 159 14.89 4.06 -11.22
N HIS A 160 16.11 4.59 -11.12
CA HIS A 160 16.40 5.82 -10.39
C HIS A 160 15.63 7.02 -10.99
N LEU A 161 15.64 7.18 -12.31
CA LEU A 161 14.90 8.27 -12.98
C LEU A 161 13.38 8.18 -12.75
N CYS A 162 12.83 6.96 -12.70
CA CYS A 162 11.40 6.74 -12.43
C CYS A 162 10.99 7.01 -10.97
N PHE A 163 11.94 7.20 -10.04
CA PHE A 163 11.62 7.42 -8.65
C PHE A 163 10.90 8.78 -8.46
N SER A 164 9.65 8.72 -8.00
CA SER A 164 8.81 9.89 -7.69
C SER A 164 8.59 10.90 -8.84
N LYS A 165 8.88 10.53 -10.09
CA LYS A 165 8.68 11.39 -11.28
C LYS A 165 7.68 10.75 -12.25
N GLU A 166 6.41 11.18 -12.20
CA GLU A 166 5.36 10.63 -13.08
C GLU A 166 5.64 10.89 -14.56
N SER A 167 6.17 12.07 -14.93
CA SER A 167 6.52 12.41 -16.31
C SER A 167 7.53 11.44 -16.93
N VAL A 168 8.52 10.99 -16.16
CA VAL A 168 9.49 9.99 -16.61
C VAL A 168 8.81 8.65 -16.85
N LYS A 169 7.95 8.20 -15.93
CA LYS A 169 7.24 6.92 -16.06
C LYS A 169 6.32 6.93 -17.28
N ASP A 170 5.61 8.02 -17.51
CA ASP A 170 4.76 8.22 -18.68
C ASP A 170 5.59 8.18 -19.97
N LYS A 171 6.73 8.87 -19.98
CA LYS A 171 7.64 8.87 -21.14
C LYS A 171 8.19 7.48 -21.46
N VAL A 172 8.56 6.68 -20.44
CA VAL A 172 8.96 5.28 -20.62
C VAL A 172 7.86 4.45 -21.26
N ARG A 173 6.60 4.62 -20.83
CA ARG A 173 5.45 3.95 -21.42
C ARG A 173 5.23 4.36 -22.88
N GLU A 174 5.23 5.67 -23.14
CA GLU A 174 5.00 6.24 -24.49
C GLU A 174 6.07 5.82 -25.50
N LEU A 175 7.32 5.66 -25.05
CA LEU A 175 8.43 5.17 -25.87
C LEU A 175 8.45 3.64 -26.02
N GLY A 176 7.43 2.91 -25.55
CA GLY A 176 7.37 1.45 -25.68
C GLY A 176 8.35 0.70 -24.77
N GLY A 177 8.87 1.34 -23.72
CA GLY A 177 9.81 0.72 -22.78
C GLY A 177 9.18 -0.37 -21.92
N VAL A 178 7.88 -0.27 -21.59
CA VAL A 178 7.20 -1.26 -20.72
C VAL A 178 7.26 -2.69 -21.29
N PRO A 179 6.89 -2.96 -22.56
CA PRO A 179 7.08 -4.28 -23.18
C PRO A 179 8.54 -4.78 -23.18
N VAL A 180 9.52 -3.90 -23.36
CA VAL A 180 10.95 -4.26 -23.32
C VAL A 180 11.31 -4.77 -21.91
N ILE A 181 10.93 -4.02 -20.88
CA ILE A 181 11.22 -4.36 -19.48
C ILE A 181 10.52 -5.68 -19.08
N VAL A 182 9.27 -5.88 -19.51
CA VAL A 182 8.55 -7.15 -19.24
C VAL A 182 9.20 -8.34 -19.96
N ARG A 183 9.78 -8.16 -21.14
CA ARG A 183 10.54 -9.21 -21.83
C ARG A 183 11.77 -9.65 -21.02
N LEU A 184 12.45 -8.71 -20.36
CA LEU A 184 13.62 -8.99 -19.52
C LEU A 184 13.30 -9.88 -18.30
N LEU A 185 12.04 -9.98 -17.88
CA LEU A 185 11.61 -10.91 -16.83
C LEU A 185 11.86 -12.38 -17.20
N ARG A 186 11.94 -12.71 -18.50
CA ARG A 186 12.23 -14.06 -18.99
C ARG A 186 13.69 -14.27 -19.38
N HIS A 187 14.57 -13.34 -19.00
CA HIS A 187 16.00 -13.45 -19.28
C HIS A 187 16.64 -14.60 -18.48
N SER A 188 17.65 -15.28 -19.05
CA SER A 188 18.35 -16.38 -18.38
C SER A 188 19.10 -15.91 -17.13
N GLU A 189 19.83 -14.79 -17.26
CA GLU A 189 20.57 -14.16 -16.16
C GLU A 189 19.63 -13.57 -15.09
N TRP A 190 19.81 -13.99 -13.84
CA TRP A 190 18.94 -13.59 -12.73
C TRP A 190 19.10 -12.11 -12.37
N ARG A 191 20.30 -11.53 -12.52
CA ARG A 191 20.54 -10.11 -12.24
C ARG A 191 19.77 -9.19 -13.18
N VAL A 192 19.65 -9.57 -14.46
CA VAL A 192 18.82 -8.87 -15.45
C VAL A 192 17.35 -8.91 -15.04
N ARG A 193 16.84 -10.10 -14.71
CA ARG A 193 15.46 -10.28 -14.22
C ARG A 193 15.19 -9.42 -13.00
N TYR A 194 16.09 -9.43 -12.01
CA TYR A 194 15.93 -8.66 -10.79
C TYR A 194 15.94 -7.15 -11.03
N ALA A 195 16.85 -6.65 -11.88
CA ALA A 195 16.86 -5.24 -12.27
C ALA A 195 15.55 -4.81 -12.95
N ALA A 196 15.00 -5.66 -13.83
CA ALA A 196 13.70 -5.42 -14.47
C ALA A 196 12.54 -5.40 -13.47
N ILE A 197 12.49 -6.32 -12.49
CA ILE A 197 11.47 -6.32 -11.42
C ILE A 197 11.52 -5.02 -10.62
N CYS A 198 12.72 -4.58 -10.23
CA CYS A 198 12.94 -3.34 -9.48
C CYS A 198 12.49 -2.10 -10.25
N LEU A 199 12.78 -2.03 -11.55
CA LEU A 199 12.30 -0.97 -12.44
C LEU A 199 10.76 -0.99 -12.56
N LEU A 200 10.16 -2.17 -12.76
CA LEU A 200 8.69 -2.31 -12.81
C LEU A 200 8.02 -1.90 -11.49
N ARG A 201 8.67 -2.10 -10.34
CA ARG A 201 8.15 -1.66 -9.04
C ARG A 201 7.99 -0.13 -9.01
N ASN A 202 8.95 0.62 -9.54
CA ASN A 202 8.87 2.08 -9.62
C ASN A 202 7.88 2.55 -10.70
N LEU A 203 7.84 1.89 -11.86
CA LEU A 203 6.91 2.23 -12.96
C LEU A 203 5.44 1.96 -12.59
N SER A 204 5.18 0.89 -11.84
CA SER A 204 3.82 0.50 -11.41
C SER A 204 3.29 1.34 -10.26
N PHE A 205 4.14 2.06 -9.53
CA PHE A 205 3.71 2.92 -8.44
C PHE A 205 3.21 4.26 -9.00
N SER A 206 1.94 4.62 -8.78
CA SER A 206 1.40 5.95 -9.10
C SER A 206 0.19 6.26 -8.21
N MET A 207 0.10 7.51 -7.77
CA MET A 207 -1.06 8.04 -7.04
C MET A 207 -2.10 8.69 -7.97
N LYS A 208 -1.78 8.92 -9.25
CA LYS A 208 -2.61 9.74 -10.16
C LYS A 208 -3.29 8.97 -11.27
N TYR A 209 -2.65 7.95 -11.86
CA TYR A 209 -3.21 7.25 -13.01
C TYR A 209 -2.82 5.76 -13.05
N ASP A 210 -3.69 4.94 -13.63
CA ASP A 210 -3.52 3.49 -13.73
C ASP A 210 -2.78 3.04 -15.01
N ALA A 211 -2.44 3.97 -15.90
CA ALA A 211 -1.98 3.66 -17.26
C ALA A 211 -0.72 2.78 -17.31
N ASN A 212 0.29 3.03 -16.46
CA ASN A 212 1.48 2.18 -16.41
C ASN A 212 1.18 0.78 -15.86
N ARG A 213 0.29 0.68 -14.86
CA ARG A 213 -0.12 -0.60 -14.27
C ARG A 213 -0.89 -1.46 -15.29
N LEU A 214 -1.77 -0.82 -16.07
CA LEU A 214 -2.48 -1.46 -17.17
C LEU A 214 -1.50 -1.92 -18.27
N ALA A 215 -0.59 -1.05 -18.71
CA ALA A 215 0.40 -1.40 -19.74
C ALA A 215 1.27 -2.60 -19.34
N ILE A 216 1.69 -2.69 -18.08
CA ILE A 216 2.45 -3.84 -17.56
C ILE A 216 1.60 -5.13 -17.64
N ALA A 217 0.32 -5.06 -17.28
CA ALA A 217 -0.58 -6.21 -17.35
C ALA A 217 -0.90 -6.62 -18.80
N ASP A 218 -1.07 -5.67 -19.70
CA ASP A 218 -1.43 -5.89 -21.11
C ASP A 218 -0.32 -6.59 -21.89
N CYS A 219 0.94 -6.36 -21.52
CA CYS A 219 2.08 -7.07 -22.10
C CYS A 219 2.48 -8.37 -21.35
N GLY A 220 1.61 -8.90 -20.49
CA GLY A 220 1.82 -10.20 -19.82
C GLY A 220 2.78 -10.16 -18.63
N GLY A 221 2.96 -8.99 -18.01
CA GLY A 221 3.83 -8.83 -16.85
C GLY A 221 3.36 -9.59 -15.61
N ILE A 222 2.05 -9.77 -15.42
CA ILE A 222 1.51 -10.54 -14.27
C ILE A 222 1.98 -11.99 -14.36
N GLU A 223 1.79 -12.63 -15.51
CA GLU A 223 2.15 -14.02 -15.76
C GLU A 223 3.67 -14.21 -15.63
N ALA A 224 4.48 -13.33 -16.24
CA ALA A 224 5.94 -13.39 -16.16
C ALA A 224 6.47 -13.24 -14.72
N LEU A 225 5.89 -12.35 -13.92
CA LEU A 225 6.26 -12.20 -12.50
C LEU A 225 5.96 -13.46 -11.69
N ILE A 226 4.83 -14.11 -11.97
CA ILE A 226 4.42 -15.35 -11.31
C ILE A 226 5.31 -16.53 -11.72
N GLU A 227 5.70 -16.63 -13.00
CA GLU A 227 6.67 -17.62 -13.48
C GLU A 227 7.99 -17.52 -12.69
N ILE A 228 8.54 -16.31 -12.49
CA ILE A 228 9.76 -16.12 -11.68
C ILE A 228 9.52 -16.48 -10.22
N LEU A 229 8.36 -16.10 -9.65
CA LEU A 229 8.04 -16.36 -8.25
C LEU A 229 8.06 -17.86 -7.91
N GLN A 230 7.63 -18.71 -8.85
CA GLN A 230 7.64 -20.16 -8.70
C GLN A 230 9.06 -20.75 -8.73
N GLN A 231 10.02 -20.06 -9.34
CA GLN A 231 11.38 -20.56 -9.57
C GLN A 231 12.40 -20.03 -8.57
N THR A 232 12.15 -18.85 -7.98
CA THR A 232 13.10 -18.19 -7.10
C THR A 232 13.01 -18.65 -5.65
N ASN A 233 14.16 -18.97 -5.04
CA ASN A 233 14.28 -19.22 -3.61
C ASN A 233 14.77 -17.98 -2.83
N THR A 234 15.23 -16.95 -3.53
CA THR A 234 15.73 -15.69 -2.96
C THR A 234 14.58 -14.83 -2.43
N ILE A 235 14.65 -14.43 -1.16
CA ILE A 235 13.59 -13.67 -0.48
C ILE A 235 13.44 -12.28 -1.10
N GLU A 236 14.56 -11.62 -1.40
CA GLU A 236 14.60 -10.29 -1.99
C GLU A 236 13.87 -10.25 -3.34
N HIS A 237 14.03 -11.31 -4.15
CA HIS A 237 13.30 -11.45 -5.41
C HIS A 237 11.80 -11.61 -5.17
N LYS A 238 11.40 -12.46 -4.22
CA LYS A 238 9.98 -12.66 -3.85
C LYS A 238 9.36 -11.35 -3.39
N GLU A 239 10.05 -10.59 -2.53
CA GLU A 239 9.59 -9.31 -2.02
C GLU A 239 9.42 -8.26 -3.13
N ALA A 240 10.39 -8.17 -4.04
CA ALA A 240 10.33 -7.24 -5.17
C ALA A 240 9.16 -7.59 -6.11
N ILE A 241 8.96 -8.87 -6.44
CA ILE A 241 7.84 -9.36 -7.26
C ILE A 241 6.50 -9.03 -6.61
N LEU A 242 6.35 -9.37 -5.32
CA LEU A 242 5.12 -9.07 -4.57
C LEU A 242 4.88 -7.56 -4.47
N GLY A 243 5.94 -6.75 -4.42
CA GLY A 243 5.85 -5.29 -4.49
C GLY A 243 5.17 -4.82 -5.78
N VAL A 244 5.60 -5.32 -6.94
CA VAL A 244 4.95 -5.01 -8.23
C VAL A 244 3.51 -5.49 -8.24
N LEU A 245 3.24 -6.75 -7.86
CA LEU A 245 1.88 -7.31 -7.84
C LEU A 245 0.94 -6.54 -6.90
N CYS A 246 1.44 -6.08 -5.74
CA CYS A 246 0.69 -5.21 -4.84
C CYS A 246 0.30 -3.91 -5.53
N ASN A 247 1.24 -3.24 -6.20
CA ASN A 247 0.96 -2.02 -6.97
C ASN A 247 -0.09 -2.28 -8.06
N LEU A 248 0.02 -3.37 -8.82
CA LEU A 248 -0.97 -3.74 -9.83
C LEU A 248 -2.35 -4.04 -9.22
N SER A 249 -2.40 -4.70 -8.06
CA SER A 249 -3.65 -5.09 -7.39
C SER A 249 -4.48 -3.92 -6.83
N SER A 250 -3.91 -2.72 -6.78
CA SER A 250 -4.65 -1.51 -6.43
C SER A 250 -5.64 -1.09 -7.54
N VAL A 251 -5.40 -1.51 -8.78
CA VAL A 251 -6.31 -1.28 -9.93
C VAL A 251 -7.45 -2.29 -9.91
N GLN A 252 -8.69 -1.80 -9.80
CA GLN A 252 -9.85 -2.67 -9.60
C GLN A 252 -10.08 -3.66 -10.75
N SER A 253 -9.89 -3.24 -11.99
CA SER A 253 -10.07 -4.09 -13.19
C SER A 253 -9.06 -5.24 -13.27
N LEU A 254 -7.87 -5.09 -12.66
CA LEU A 254 -6.83 -6.12 -12.69
C LEU A 254 -6.97 -7.17 -11.59
N ARG A 255 -7.65 -6.86 -10.48
CA ARG A 255 -7.68 -7.73 -9.29
C ARG A 255 -8.13 -9.15 -9.58
N LEU A 256 -9.24 -9.33 -10.31
CA LEU A 256 -9.74 -10.68 -10.60
C LEU A 256 -8.77 -11.47 -11.49
N ARG A 257 -8.14 -10.83 -12.49
CA ARG A 257 -7.12 -11.47 -13.32
C ARG A 257 -5.92 -11.89 -12.49
N ILE A 258 -5.39 -10.99 -11.66
CA ILE A 258 -4.26 -11.29 -10.77
C ILE A 258 -4.61 -12.48 -9.87
N LEU A 259 -5.78 -12.45 -9.22
CA LEU A 259 -6.24 -13.52 -8.34
C LEU A 259 -6.25 -14.88 -9.04
N LEU A 260 -6.86 -14.97 -10.22
CA LEU A 260 -6.99 -16.24 -10.93
C LEU A 260 -5.63 -16.81 -11.40
N VAL A 261 -4.63 -15.94 -11.62
CA VAL A 261 -3.29 -16.35 -12.03
C VAL A 261 -2.40 -16.69 -10.82
N CYS A 262 -2.51 -15.94 -9.72
CA CYS A 262 -1.52 -16.01 -8.65
C CYS A 262 -1.97 -16.73 -7.38
N LEU A 263 -3.27 -16.88 -7.12
CA LEU A 263 -3.78 -17.23 -5.79
C LEU A 263 -3.12 -18.47 -5.20
N HIS A 264 -3.21 -19.60 -5.89
CA HIS A 264 -2.65 -20.87 -5.43
C HIS A 264 -1.13 -20.77 -5.20
N ILE A 265 -0.41 -20.10 -6.10
CA ILE A 265 1.05 -19.95 -6.04
C ILE A 265 1.45 -19.11 -4.82
N ILE A 266 0.77 -17.99 -4.58
CA ILE A 266 1.02 -17.13 -3.43
C ILE A 266 0.75 -17.89 -2.12
N VAL A 267 -0.29 -18.71 -2.08
CA VAL A 267 -0.62 -19.52 -0.90
C VAL A 267 0.46 -20.56 -0.62
N VAL A 268 0.81 -21.37 -1.62
CA VAL A 268 1.74 -22.49 -1.45
C VAL A 268 3.19 -22.03 -1.28
N VAL A 269 3.63 -21.01 -2.01
CA VAL A 269 5.04 -20.58 -2.02
C VAL A 269 5.35 -19.57 -0.91
N ILE A 270 4.36 -18.79 -0.47
CA ILE A 270 4.56 -17.69 0.49
C ILE A 270 3.71 -17.85 1.75
N ILE A 271 2.38 -17.86 1.64
CA ILE A 271 1.53 -17.74 2.83
C ILE A 271 1.70 -18.95 3.76
N VAL A 272 1.60 -20.17 3.25
CA VAL A 272 1.75 -21.38 4.06
C VAL A 272 3.15 -21.47 4.67
N PRO A 273 4.26 -21.38 3.91
CA PRO A 273 5.61 -21.54 4.48
C PRO A 273 6.00 -20.44 5.46
N TYR A 274 5.67 -19.17 5.17
CA TYR A 274 6.14 -18.04 5.98
C TYR A 274 5.19 -17.67 7.13
N SER A 275 3.96 -18.16 7.14
CA SER A 275 3.07 -18.05 8.31
C SER A 275 3.39 -19.05 9.42
N GLU A 276 4.31 -19.99 9.15
CA GLU A 276 4.66 -21.11 10.05
C GLU A 276 3.44 -21.98 10.41
N TRP A 277 2.37 -21.88 9.62
CA TRP A 277 1.15 -22.64 9.84
C TRP A 277 1.33 -24.08 9.39
N THR A 278 0.91 -25.01 10.24
CA THR A 278 0.65 -26.39 9.86
C THR A 278 -0.60 -26.87 10.58
N ALA A 279 -1.29 -27.86 10.02
CA ALA A 279 -2.44 -28.49 10.67
C ALA A 279 -2.10 -29.06 12.07
N VAL A 280 -0.85 -29.47 12.29
CA VAL A 280 -0.33 -29.93 13.59
C VAL A 280 -0.15 -28.75 14.53
N ALA A 281 0.56 -27.69 14.11
CA ALA A 281 0.78 -26.50 14.91
C ALA A 281 -0.54 -25.83 15.34
N ALA A 282 -1.56 -25.85 14.46
CA ALA A 282 -2.89 -25.31 14.73
C ALA A 282 -3.63 -26.01 15.88
N ARG A 283 -3.28 -27.27 16.18
CA ARG A 283 -3.85 -28.08 17.28
C ARG A 283 -2.99 -28.05 18.54
N SER A 284 -1.75 -27.59 18.43
CA SER A 284 -0.82 -27.44 19.55
C SER A 284 -1.01 -26.11 20.28
N GLN A 285 -0.20 -25.87 21.31
CA GLN A 285 -0.13 -24.57 21.95
C GLN A 285 0.37 -23.52 20.94
N LEU A 286 -0.39 -22.42 20.80
CA LEU A 286 -0.02 -21.35 19.88
C LEU A 286 1.40 -20.81 20.18
N PRO A 287 2.24 -20.49 19.19
CA PRO A 287 3.52 -19.84 19.45
C PRO A 287 3.32 -18.41 19.96
N LYS A 288 4.28 -17.93 20.74
CA LYS A 288 4.43 -16.51 21.06
C LYS A 288 5.63 -16.00 20.27
N ARG A 289 5.44 -14.95 19.47
CA ARG A 289 6.50 -14.33 18.67
C ARG A 289 6.97 -13.05 19.35
N GLU A 290 8.28 -12.84 19.33
CA GLU A 290 8.90 -11.57 19.75
C GLU A 290 9.11 -10.65 18.55
N HIS A 291 9.35 -11.24 17.37
CA HIS A 291 9.65 -10.54 16.14
C HIS A 291 8.40 -10.43 15.24
N PRO A 292 8.28 -9.35 14.44
CA PRO A 292 7.23 -9.23 13.43
C PRO A 292 7.25 -10.35 12.38
N TRP A 293 6.21 -10.40 11.55
CA TRP A 293 6.20 -11.31 10.41
C TRP A 293 7.17 -10.86 9.31
N PRO A 294 7.77 -11.79 8.54
CA PRO A 294 8.64 -11.45 7.42
C PRO A 294 7.94 -10.56 6.39
N MET A 295 8.68 -9.61 5.79
CA MET A 295 8.12 -8.64 4.84
C MET A 295 7.51 -9.30 3.60
N VAL A 296 8.07 -10.42 3.13
CA VAL A 296 7.46 -11.24 2.08
C VAL A 296 6.04 -11.71 2.43
N LEU A 297 5.77 -12.08 3.68
CA LEU A 297 4.42 -12.47 4.13
C LEU A 297 3.50 -11.24 4.26
N VAL A 298 4.05 -10.11 4.72
CA VAL A 298 3.32 -8.83 4.77
C VAL A 298 2.84 -8.42 3.37
N HIS A 299 3.70 -8.52 2.34
CA HIS A 299 3.32 -8.22 0.96
C HIS A 299 2.31 -9.22 0.40
N ALA A 300 2.48 -10.53 0.66
CA ALA A 300 1.54 -11.54 0.20
C ALA A 300 0.14 -11.37 0.80
N THR A 301 0.05 -11.10 2.11
CA THR A 301 -1.24 -10.84 2.78
C THR A 301 -1.87 -9.53 2.31
N ARG A 302 -1.07 -8.49 2.02
CA ARG A 302 -1.55 -7.24 1.40
C ARG A 302 -2.15 -7.48 0.02
N LEU A 303 -1.47 -8.28 -0.80
CA LEU A 303 -1.95 -8.67 -2.12
C LEU A 303 -3.30 -9.37 -1.99
N VAL A 304 -3.39 -10.43 -1.17
CA VAL A 304 -4.65 -11.17 -0.95
C VAL A 304 -5.78 -10.26 -0.44
N ARG A 305 -5.49 -9.35 0.49
CA ARG A 305 -6.45 -8.34 0.98
C ARG A 305 -7.05 -7.53 -0.16
N ASN A 306 -6.20 -7.03 -1.06
CA ASN A 306 -6.63 -6.24 -2.21
C ASN A 306 -7.47 -7.09 -3.17
N LEU A 307 -7.04 -8.32 -3.45
CA LEU A 307 -7.76 -9.24 -4.34
C LEU A 307 -9.14 -9.65 -3.79
N ALA A 308 -9.28 -9.78 -2.47
CA ALA A 308 -10.55 -10.11 -1.81
C ALA A 308 -11.67 -9.09 -2.02
N SER A 309 -11.32 -7.89 -2.51
CA SER A 309 -12.29 -6.83 -2.83
C SER A 309 -12.83 -6.90 -4.28
N ALA A 310 -12.41 -7.87 -5.10
CA ALA A 310 -12.77 -7.96 -6.52
C ALA A 310 -14.16 -8.59 -6.80
N GLY A 311 -15.09 -8.48 -5.85
CA GLY A 311 -16.47 -8.95 -5.98
C GLY A 311 -16.67 -10.42 -5.62
N THR A 312 -17.84 -10.95 -5.99
CA THR A 312 -18.33 -12.27 -5.53
C THR A 312 -17.43 -13.43 -5.97
N ARG A 313 -16.98 -13.45 -7.23
CA ARG A 313 -16.12 -14.53 -7.75
C ARG A 313 -14.82 -14.63 -6.97
N ALA A 314 -14.15 -13.50 -6.72
CA ALA A 314 -12.92 -13.47 -5.94
C ALA A 314 -13.10 -14.03 -4.51
N ARG A 315 -14.20 -13.69 -3.84
CA ARG A 315 -14.50 -14.24 -2.51
C ARG A 315 -14.71 -15.75 -2.53
N GLN A 316 -15.35 -16.30 -3.58
CA GLN A 316 -15.56 -17.74 -3.71
C GLN A 316 -14.22 -18.47 -3.85
N GLU A 317 -13.38 -18.05 -4.80
CA GLU A 317 -12.05 -18.63 -5.03
C GLU A 317 -11.19 -18.57 -3.76
N LEU A 318 -11.18 -17.43 -3.05
CA LEU A 318 -10.39 -17.27 -1.81
C LEU A 318 -10.91 -18.11 -0.63
N ARG A 319 -12.22 -18.38 -0.55
CA ARG A 319 -12.78 -19.26 0.50
C ARG A 319 -12.54 -20.73 0.21
N GLU A 320 -12.43 -21.08 -1.07
CA GLU A 320 -12.20 -22.45 -1.53
C GLU A 320 -10.71 -22.80 -1.62
N GLU A 321 -9.83 -21.79 -1.72
CA GLU A 321 -8.38 -22.00 -1.71
C GLU A 321 -7.94 -22.68 -0.40
N LYS A 322 -7.31 -23.83 -0.58
CA LYS A 322 -6.89 -24.70 0.51
C LYS A 322 -5.90 -23.96 1.42
N ASP A 323 -6.08 -24.12 2.74
CA ASP A 323 -5.22 -23.61 3.80
C ASP A 323 -5.12 -22.07 3.92
N LEU A 324 -5.65 -21.29 2.97
CA LEU A 324 -5.57 -19.83 3.02
C LEU A 324 -6.28 -19.26 4.26
N VAL A 325 -7.54 -19.62 4.47
CA VAL A 325 -8.31 -19.11 5.61
C VAL A 325 -7.70 -19.59 6.93
N ASP A 326 -7.19 -20.82 6.98
CA ASP A 326 -6.50 -21.38 8.14
C ASP A 326 -5.25 -20.55 8.49
N CYS A 327 -4.41 -20.23 7.51
CA CYS A 327 -3.24 -19.35 7.68
C CYS A 327 -3.62 -17.94 8.15
N LEU A 328 -4.66 -17.33 7.57
CA LEU A 328 -5.09 -15.98 7.96
C LEU A 328 -5.59 -15.95 9.42
N VAL A 329 -6.40 -16.94 9.81
CA VAL A 329 -6.86 -17.08 11.20
C VAL A 329 -5.70 -17.36 12.14
N TRP A 330 -4.72 -18.17 11.71
CA TRP A 330 -3.51 -18.44 12.46
C TRP A 330 -2.69 -17.18 12.73
N ILE A 331 -2.40 -16.37 11.70
CA ILE A 331 -1.68 -15.10 11.82
C ILE A 331 -2.34 -14.19 12.86
N ILE A 332 -3.67 -14.05 12.81
CA ILE A 332 -4.42 -13.23 13.76
C ILE A 332 -4.28 -13.77 15.19
N ARG A 333 -4.49 -15.07 15.39
CA ARG A 333 -4.43 -15.68 16.72
C ARG A 333 -3.00 -15.58 17.31
N VAL A 334 -1.97 -15.80 16.50
CA VAL A 334 -0.56 -15.67 16.93
C VAL A 334 -0.23 -14.22 17.26
N GLY A 335 -0.64 -13.26 16.44
CA GLY A 335 -0.40 -11.84 16.72
C GLY A 335 -1.10 -11.37 18.00
N VAL A 336 -2.37 -11.76 18.21
CA VAL A 336 -3.09 -11.46 19.47
C VAL A 336 -2.41 -12.11 20.68
N LYS A 337 -1.99 -13.38 20.60
CA LYS A 337 -1.24 -14.04 21.69
C LYS A 337 0.09 -13.36 21.97
N SER A 338 0.74 -12.86 20.92
CA SER A 338 2.02 -12.17 20.99
C SER A 338 1.91 -10.71 21.39
N VAL A 339 0.69 -10.20 21.64
CA VAL A 339 0.44 -8.80 22.00
C VAL A 339 0.88 -7.83 20.88
N GLN A 340 0.92 -8.31 19.63
CA GLN A 340 1.28 -7.56 18.43
C GLN A 340 -0.01 -7.11 17.71
N PHE A 341 -0.85 -6.31 18.39
CA PHE A 341 -2.19 -5.97 17.91
C PHE A 341 -2.20 -5.12 16.63
N ASP A 342 -1.12 -4.38 16.36
CA ASP A 342 -1.00 -3.44 15.24
C ASP A 342 0.01 -3.90 14.18
N ASP A 343 0.36 -5.19 14.18
CA ASP A 343 1.20 -5.79 13.14
C ASP A 343 0.52 -5.75 11.77
N ARG A 344 1.26 -5.38 10.72
CA ARG A 344 0.73 -5.21 9.35
C ARG A 344 0.17 -6.51 8.77
N CYS A 345 0.80 -7.65 9.04
CA CYS A 345 0.32 -8.94 8.56
C CYS A 345 -0.99 -9.34 9.25
N LEU A 346 -1.13 -9.03 10.54
CA LEU A 346 -2.39 -9.17 11.27
C LEU A 346 -3.47 -8.26 10.68
N GLU A 347 -3.19 -6.97 10.48
CA GLU A 347 -4.13 -6.00 9.90
C GLU A 347 -4.65 -6.49 8.54
N HIS A 348 -3.74 -6.89 7.64
CA HIS A 348 -4.10 -7.40 6.32
C HIS A 348 -4.97 -8.65 6.41
N SER A 349 -4.68 -9.55 7.36
CA SER A 349 -5.43 -10.78 7.59
C SER A 349 -6.84 -10.50 8.11
N VAL A 350 -6.99 -9.59 9.08
CA VAL A 350 -8.29 -9.15 9.60
C VAL A 350 -9.13 -8.52 8.49
N CYS A 351 -8.53 -7.61 7.72
CA CYS A 351 -9.20 -6.97 6.58
C CYS A 351 -9.62 -7.96 5.50
N THR A 352 -8.79 -8.98 5.23
CA THR A 352 -9.13 -10.08 4.31
C THR A 352 -10.31 -10.89 4.85
N LEU A 353 -10.27 -11.33 6.11
CA LEU A 353 -11.37 -12.08 6.71
C LEU A 353 -12.66 -11.26 6.78
N ARG A 354 -12.58 -9.94 6.99
CA ARG A 354 -13.74 -9.05 6.84
C ARG A 354 -14.34 -9.13 5.44
N ASN A 355 -13.52 -9.06 4.39
CA ASN A 355 -14.01 -9.22 3.01
C ASN A 355 -14.59 -10.61 2.76
N LEU A 356 -13.95 -11.67 3.28
CA LEU A 356 -14.42 -13.05 3.14
C LEU A 356 -15.65 -13.37 4.01
N SER A 357 -15.93 -12.61 5.06
CA SER A 357 -17.16 -12.77 5.88
C SER A 357 -18.40 -12.14 5.25
N TYR A 358 -18.23 -11.32 4.22
CA TYR A 358 -19.33 -10.63 3.55
C TYR A 358 -20.23 -11.59 2.77
N ARG A 359 -21.56 -11.49 2.95
CA ARG A 359 -22.57 -12.32 2.26
C ARG A 359 -22.39 -13.83 2.43
N LEU A 360 -21.74 -14.24 3.53
CA LEU A 360 -21.39 -15.63 3.81
C LEU A 360 -22.59 -16.57 3.69
N GLU A 361 -23.71 -16.29 4.38
CA GLU A 361 -24.94 -17.10 4.35
C GLU A 361 -25.49 -17.33 2.94
N SER A 362 -25.37 -16.35 2.04
CA SER A 362 -25.89 -16.45 0.67
C SER A 362 -24.93 -17.11 -0.32
N GLU A 363 -23.63 -17.08 -0.03
CA GLU A 363 -22.58 -17.50 -0.96
C GLU A 363 -22.01 -18.88 -0.65
N ILE A 364 -22.03 -19.32 0.60
CA ILE A 364 -21.59 -20.68 0.95
C ILE A 364 -22.67 -21.72 0.65
N ASP A 365 -22.25 -22.98 0.50
CA ASP A 365 -23.15 -24.11 0.39
C ASP A 365 -23.78 -24.44 1.76
N ARG A 366 -25.07 -24.19 1.91
CA ARG A 366 -25.81 -24.47 3.16
C ARG A 366 -26.13 -25.95 3.37
N ASP A 367 -26.05 -26.76 2.33
CA ASP A 367 -26.19 -28.22 2.48
C ASP A 367 -24.89 -28.80 3.07
N ARG A 368 -23.75 -28.17 2.77
CA ARG A 368 -22.44 -28.52 3.35
C ARG A 368 -22.20 -27.89 4.72
N TYR A 369 -22.66 -26.66 4.92
CA TYR A 369 -22.45 -25.88 6.15
C TYR A 369 -23.79 -25.53 6.79
N ASP A 370 -24.54 -26.56 7.21
CA ASP A 370 -25.75 -26.33 7.98
C ASP A 370 -25.43 -25.75 9.38
N ASP A 371 -26.44 -25.16 9.99
CA ASP A 371 -26.40 -24.58 11.32
C ASP A 371 -27.35 -25.32 12.27
N ALA A 372 -27.74 -26.55 11.93
CA ALA A 372 -28.71 -27.32 12.71
C ALA A 372 -28.19 -27.59 14.12
N ASP A 373 -26.90 -27.91 14.24
CA ASP A 373 -26.22 -28.26 15.49
C ASP A 373 -25.91 -27.05 16.39
N VAL A 374 -26.15 -25.82 15.93
CA VAL A 374 -25.91 -24.62 16.76
C VAL A 374 -27.02 -24.51 17.80
N ASP A 375 -26.64 -24.68 19.07
CA ASP A 375 -27.55 -24.55 20.21
C ASP A 375 -27.97 -23.09 20.43
N VAL A 376 -29.19 -22.78 19.96
CA VAL A 376 -29.85 -21.48 20.12
C VAL A 376 -31.32 -21.76 20.41
N ASN A 377 -31.88 -21.04 21.39
CA ASN A 377 -33.29 -21.15 21.74
C ASN A 377 -34.19 -20.96 20.48
N PRO A 378 -35.06 -21.94 20.14
CA PRO A 378 -35.93 -21.87 18.97
C PRO A 378 -36.83 -20.63 18.90
N ALA A 379 -37.26 -20.10 20.06
CA ALA A 379 -38.05 -18.88 20.11
C ALA A 379 -37.24 -17.66 19.62
N THR A 380 -35.98 -17.55 20.04
CA THR A 380 -35.05 -16.51 19.60
C THR A 380 -34.75 -16.63 18.11
N VAL A 381 -34.64 -17.85 17.59
CA VAL A 381 -34.47 -18.10 16.14
C VAL A 381 -35.66 -17.56 15.35
N LYS A 382 -36.88 -17.93 15.74
CA LYS A 382 -38.10 -17.48 15.07
C LYS A 382 -38.25 -15.95 15.08
N GLU A 383 -37.98 -15.33 16.23
CA GLU A 383 -38.05 -13.87 16.38
C GLU A 383 -37.04 -13.14 15.50
N GLN A 384 -35.75 -13.49 15.59
CA GLN A 384 -34.70 -12.76 14.87
C GLN A 384 -34.73 -13.02 13.37
N GLN A 385 -35.12 -14.22 12.90
CA GLN A 385 -35.28 -14.50 11.47
C GLN A 385 -36.46 -13.74 10.86
N SER A 386 -37.52 -13.48 11.63
CA SER A 386 -38.68 -12.72 11.15
C SER A 386 -38.37 -11.25 10.84
N GLN A 387 -37.30 -10.70 11.42
CA GLN A 387 -36.86 -9.32 11.16
C GLN A 387 -36.13 -9.16 9.82
N GLY A 388 -35.81 -10.27 9.14
CA GLY A 388 -35.15 -10.29 7.83
C GLY A 388 -33.65 -9.96 7.88
N CYS A 389 -32.94 -10.30 6.80
CA CYS A 389 -31.50 -10.02 6.68
C CYS A 389 -31.26 -8.60 6.14
N PHE A 390 -30.66 -7.73 6.95
CA PHE A 390 -30.36 -6.33 6.60
C PHE A 390 -29.22 -6.15 5.58
N ALA A 391 -28.45 -7.21 5.30
CA ALA A 391 -27.37 -7.24 4.30
C ALA A 391 -27.86 -7.48 2.84
N GLY A 392 -29.17 -7.44 2.58
CA GLY A 392 -29.71 -7.76 1.26
C GLY A 392 -29.62 -9.24 0.87
N CYS A 393 -29.25 -10.13 1.81
CA CYS A 393 -29.30 -11.58 1.62
C CYS A 393 -30.73 -12.15 1.62
N GLY A 394 -31.74 -11.31 1.83
CA GLY A 394 -33.14 -11.71 1.92
C GLY A 394 -33.80 -11.90 0.55
N GLY A 395 -34.17 -13.14 0.23
CA GLY A 395 -35.43 -13.40 -0.48
C GLY A 395 -35.37 -14.14 -1.82
N ARG A 396 -34.23 -14.50 -2.38
CA ARG A 396 -34.24 -15.48 -3.49
C ARG A 396 -34.33 -16.87 -2.89
N LYS A 397 -35.52 -17.47 -2.93
CA LYS A 397 -35.68 -18.94 -2.87
C LYS A 397 -34.70 -19.50 -3.91
N LYS A 398 -33.59 -20.13 -3.49
CA LYS A 398 -32.76 -20.90 -4.41
C LYS A 398 -33.70 -21.92 -5.06
N LYS A 399 -33.84 -21.88 -6.39
CA LYS A 399 -34.41 -23.02 -7.13
C LYS A 399 -33.59 -24.23 -6.70
N LYS A 400 -34.24 -25.29 -6.23
CA LYS A 400 -33.58 -26.57 -5.97
C LYS A 400 -32.83 -26.96 -7.25
N VAL A 401 -31.51 -26.88 -7.23
CA VAL A 401 -30.68 -27.38 -8.32
C VAL A 401 -30.76 -28.91 -8.26
N PRO A 402 -31.01 -29.60 -9.38
CA PRO A 402 -31.06 -31.06 -9.39
C PRO A 402 -29.74 -31.63 -8.86
N ARG A 403 -29.85 -32.57 -7.90
CA ARG A 403 -28.72 -33.31 -7.35
C ARG A 403 -28.12 -34.18 -8.45
N ASP A 404 -27.01 -33.74 -9.02
CA ASP A 404 -26.04 -34.66 -9.61
C ASP A 404 -24.63 -34.09 -9.40
N LYS A 405 -23.74 -34.97 -8.87
CA LYS A 405 -22.33 -34.79 -8.46
C LYS A 405 -22.07 -34.54 -6.94
N MET A 406 -22.10 -35.65 -6.19
CA MET A 406 -21.24 -36.12 -5.06
C MET A 406 -20.30 -35.14 -4.29
N PRO A 407 -19.96 -35.38 -3.00
CA PRO A 407 -20.75 -35.79 -1.84
C PRO A 407 -21.08 -34.59 -0.91
N THR A 408 -22.30 -34.58 -0.38
CA THR A 408 -22.93 -33.51 0.42
C THR A 408 -22.80 -33.73 1.93
N GLU A 409 -21.62 -34.09 2.42
CA GLU A 409 -21.38 -34.18 3.87
C GLU A 409 -20.22 -33.28 4.27
N ARG A 410 -20.46 -32.44 5.28
CA ARG A 410 -19.41 -31.72 5.99
C ARG A 410 -18.32 -32.71 6.42
N PRO A 411 -17.03 -32.45 6.15
CA PRO A 411 -15.96 -33.31 6.64
C PRO A 411 -16.06 -33.44 8.16
N LYS A 412 -16.21 -34.67 8.66
CA LYS A 412 -16.25 -34.94 10.11
C LYS A 412 -14.90 -34.53 10.73
N GLY A 413 -14.91 -33.59 11.66
CA GLY A 413 -13.69 -33.11 12.31
C GLY A 413 -13.79 -31.69 12.87
N PRO A 414 -12.68 -31.13 13.39
CA PRO A 414 -12.63 -29.74 13.81
C PRO A 414 -12.82 -28.80 12.59
N PRO A 415 -13.43 -27.61 12.79
CA PRO A 415 -13.60 -26.62 11.73
C PRO A 415 -12.27 -26.27 11.04
N GLN A 416 -12.30 -26.18 9.71
CA GLN A 416 -11.15 -25.87 8.85
C GLN A 416 -11.59 -24.98 7.69
N GLY A 417 -10.64 -24.28 7.06
CA GLY A 417 -10.92 -23.43 5.92
C GLY A 417 -11.97 -22.37 6.23
N VAL A 418 -12.91 -22.18 5.31
CA VAL A 418 -13.98 -21.17 5.41
C VAL A 418 -14.78 -21.25 6.71
N GLU A 419 -14.94 -22.43 7.30
CA GLU A 419 -15.71 -22.60 8.55
C GLU A 419 -15.12 -21.81 9.72
N LEU A 420 -13.81 -21.59 9.71
CA LEU A 420 -13.09 -20.86 10.75
C LEU A 420 -13.56 -19.41 10.89
N ILE A 421 -14.12 -18.80 9.83
CA ILE A 421 -14.50 -17.38 9.81
C ILE A 421 -15.57 -17.08 10.87
N TRP A 422 -16.51 -18.00 11.12
CA TRP A 422 -17.60 -17.82 12.08
C TRP A 422 -17.42 -18.56 13.40
N GLN A 423 -16.28 -19.24 13.61
CA GLN A 423 -16.05 -19.96 14.86
C GLN A 423 -15.84 -19.00 16.03
N PRO A 424 -16.32 -19.35 17.25
CA PRO A 424 -16.16 -18.51 18.44
C PRO A 424 -14.70 -18.11 18.71
N GLN A 425 -13.75 -19.02 18.46
CA GLN A 425 -12.33 -18.77 18.68
C GLN A 425 -11.79 -17.64 17.79
N THR A 426 -12.27 -17.55 16.53
CA THR A 426 -11.91 -16.47 15.59
C THR A 426 -12.59 -15.18 15.99
N VAL A 427 -13.89 -15.23 16.30
CA VAL A 427 -14.68 -14.05 16.70
C VAL A 427 -14.12 -13.41 17.98
N GLN A 428 -13.64 -14.21 18.93
CA GLN A 428 -12.96 -13.73 20.13
C GLN A 428 -11.70 -12.90 19.83
N GLN A 429 -11.00 -13.17 18.73
CA GLN A 429 -9.84 -12.37 18.34
C GLN A 429 -10.27 -10.95 17.96
N TYR A 430 -11.37 -10.79 17.23
CA TYR A 430 -11.91 -9.46 16.91
C TYR A 430 -12.28 -8.68 18.17
N TYR A 431 -12.82 -9.33 19.21
CA TYR A 431 -13.08 -8.67 20.49
C TYR A 431 -11.79 -8.20 21.19
N SER A 432 -10.73 -9.01 21.14
CA SER A 432 -9.42 -8.62 21.69
C SER A 432 -8.85 -7.42 20.95
N LEU A 433 -8.89 -7.43 19.61
CA LEU A 433 -8.39 -6.34 18.78
C LEU A 433 -9.16 -5.05 19.01
N LEU A 434 -10.49 -5.09 19.05
CA LEU A 434 -11.33 -3.93 19.37
C LEU A 434 -11.00 -3.29 20.73
N ARG A 435 -10.48 -4.05 21.68
CA ARG A 435 -10.10 -3.57 23.02
C ARG A 435 -8.68 -3.01 23.07
N LYS A 436 -7.77 -3.50 22.23
CA LYS A 436 -6.32 -3.37 22.43
C LYS A 436 -5.54 -2.74 21.27
N SER A 437 -6.08 -2.77 20.05
CA SER A 437 -5.42 -2.19 18.88
C SER A 437 -5.61 -0.67 18.84
N GLU A 438 -4.58 0.03 18.38
CA GLU A 438 -4.63 1.47 18.09
C GLU A 438 -4.69 1.75 16.57
N ASN A 439 -4.36 0.74 15.76
CA ASN A 439 -4.43 0.82 14.31
C ASN A 439 -5.89 0.92 13.81
N LYS A 440 -6.20 2.04 13.17
CA LYS A 440 -7.54 2.38 12.67
C LYS A 440 -8.07 1.35 11.65
N GLU A 441 -7.22 0.77 10.81
CA GLU A 441 -7.61 -0.24 9.81
C GLU A 441 -7.89 -1.61 10.46
N THR A 442 -7.13 -1.99 11.48
CA THR A 442 -7.37 -3.21 12.26
C THR A 442 -8.69 -3.11 13.03
N LEU A 443 -8.99 -1.95 13.61
CA LEU A 443 -10.27 -1.67 14.26
C LEU A 443 -11.43 -1.67 13.25
N GLU A 444 -11.26 -1.01 12.09
CA GLU A 444 -12.23 -1.05 10.98
C GLU A 444 -12.52 -2.49 10.54
N GLY A 445 -11.45 -3.25 10.28
CA GLY A 445 -11.52 -4.64 9.83
C GLY A 445 -12.21 -5.53 10.86
N SER A 446 -11.90 -5.37 12.15
CA SER A 446 -12.51 -6.15 13.23
C SER A 446 -13.99 -5.83 13.39
N ALA A 447 -14.37 -4.54 13.42
CA ALA A 447 -15.77 -4.13 13.48
C ALA A 447 -16.54 -4.54 12.22
N GLY A 448 -15.90 -4.48 11.05
CA GLY A 448 -16.47 -4.92 9.78
C GLY A 448 -16.68 -6.44 9.72
N ALA A 449 -15.73 -7.24 10.22
CA ALA A 449 -15.93 -8.69 10.31
C ALA A 449 -17.14 -9.02 11.20
N LEU A 450 -17.24 -8.37 12.38
CA LEU A 450 -18.39 -8.54 13.26
C LEU A 450 -19.70 -8.09 12.61
N HIS A 451 -19.73 -6.97 11.89
CA HIS A 451 -20.97 -6.51 11.28
C HIS A 451 -21.47 -7.47 10.20
N ASN A 452 -20.57 -8.16 9.50
CA ASN A 452 -20.91 -9.09 8.43
C ASN A 452 -21.45 -10.38 9.02
N LEU A 453 -20.75 -10.90 10.04
CA LEU A 453 -21.13 -12.11 10.77
C LEU A 453 -22.46 -11.95 11.51
N THR A 454 -22.78 -10.73 11.98
CA THR A 454 -24.04 -10.43 12.67
C THR A 454 -25.18 -9.99 11.76
N ALA A 455 -24.95 -9.82 10.46
CA ALA A 455 -25.99 -9.41 9.51
C ALA A 455 -26.93 -10.55 9.08
N CYS A 456 -26.46 -11.78 9.18
CA CYS A 456 -27.13 -12.97 8.65
C CYS A 456 -28.30 -13.44 9.55
N SER A 457 -29.17 -14.28 8.98
CA SER A 457 -30.36 -14.83 9.66
C SER A 457 -30.17 -16.26 10.19
N TRP A 458 -29.10 -16.94 9.81
CA TRP A 458 -28.73 -18.27 10.34
C TRP A 458 -28.32 -18.24 11.83
N LYS A 459 -28.37 -19.39 12.50
CA LYS A 459 -28.14 -19.56 13.95
C LYS A 459 -26.77 -19.08 14.40
N TRP A 460 -25.73 -19.21 13.57
CA TRP A 460 -24.39 -18.66 13.87
C TRP A 460 -24.42 -17.15 14.11
N ALA A 461 -25.15 -16.38 13.29
CA ALA A 461 -25.26 -14.94 13.49
C ALA A 461 -26.01 -14.59 14.78
N ILE A 462 -27.07 -15.35 15.12
CA ILE A 462 -27.81 -15.20 16.37
C ILE A 462 -26.87 -15.44 17.56
N LYS A 463 -26.10 -16.53 17.51
CA LYS A 463 -25.11 -16.88 18.53
C LYS A 463 -24.08 -15.76 18.69
N ILE A 464 -23.50 -15.27 17.60
CA ILE A 464 -22.48 -14.20 17.63
C ILE A 464 -23.06 -12.89 18.20
N ARG A 465 -24.31 -12.53 17.89
CA ARG A 465 -24.98 -11.37 18.51
C ARG A 465 -25.07 -11.50 20.04
N GLY A 466 -25.41 -12.68 20.54
CA GLY A 466 -25.46 -12.98 21.97
C GLY A 466 -24.08 -13.03 22.63
N ASP A 467 -23.10 -13.66 21.98
CA ASP A 467 -21.72 -13.76 22.49
C ASP A 467 -21.04 -12.39 22.56
N THR A 468 -21.30 -11.49 21.59
CA THR A 468 -20.77 -10.12 21.59
C THR A 468 -21.18 -9.34 22.85
N ARG A 469 -22.41 -9.55 23.34
CA ARG A 469 -22.89 -8.99 24.61
C ARG A 469 -22.18 -9.61 25.80
N LYS A 470 -22.13 -10.94 25.86
CA LYS A 470 -21.50 -11.69 26.96
C LYS A 470 -20.01 -11.34 27.12
N ALA A 471 -19.31 -11.14 26.01
CA ALA A 471 -17.89 -10.76 25.98
C ALA A 471 -17.64 -9.28 26.35
N GLN A 472 -18.68 -8.48 26.64
CA GLN A 472 -18.59 -7.04 26.88
C GLN A 472 -17.88 -6.29 25.73
N ALA A 473 -18.11 -6.71 24.48
CA ALA A 473 -17.50 -6.07 23.31
C ALA A 473 -18.24 -4.79 22.86
N ILE A 474 -19.54 -4.65 23.19
CA ILE A 474 -20.38 -3.51 22.78
C ILE A 474 -19.75 -2.14 23.13
N PRO A 475 -19.25 -1.88 24.35
CA PRO A 475 -18.62 -0.60 24.68
C PRO A 475 -17.44 -0.26 23.77
N HIS A 476 -16.60 -1.24 23.45
CA HIS A 476 -15.44 -1.04 22.58
C HIS A 476 -15.86 -0.72 21.13
N ILE A 477 -16.96 -1.32 20.64
CA ILE A 477 -17.54 -0.95 19.34
C ILE A 477 -18.11 0.48 19.39
N VAL A 478 -18.67 0.90 20.51
CA VAL A 478 -19.15 2.29 20.69
C VAL A 478 -17.98 3.28 20.71
N ASP A 479 -16.85 2.94 21.34
CA ASP A 479 -15.66 3.80 21.38
C ASP A 479 -15.11 4.08 19.98
N LEU A 480 -15.29 3.16 19.02
CA LEU A 480 -14.93 3.40 17.62
C LEU A 480 -15.67 4.58 16.99
N LEU A 481 -16.89 4.90 17.45
CA LEU A 481 -17.62 6.08 16.98
C LEU A 481 -16.89 7.38 17.35
N LYS A 482 -15.92 7.36 18.27
CA LYS A 482 -15.15 8.54 18.70
C LYS A 482 -13.88 8.74 17.88
N ILE A 483 -13.47 7.76 17.07
CA ILE A 483 -12.25 7.83 16.26
C ILE A 483 -12.53 8.62 14.99
N ASP A 484 -11.74 9.66 14.72
CA ASP A 484 -11.84 10.49 13.51
C ASP A 484 -11.30 9.74 12.28
N TYR A 485 -12.07 8.73 11.87
CA TYR A 485 -11.81 7.91 10.70
C TYR A 485 -13.14 7.34 10.18
N ASP A 486 -13.62 7.91 9.07
CA ASP A 486 -14.92 7.59 8.48
C ASP A 486 -15.22 6.08 8.34
N PRO A 487 -14.29 5.24 7.82
CA PRO A 487 -14.53 3.82 7.66
C PRO A 487 -14.78 3.09 9.00
N THR A 488 -14.07 3.48 10.06
CA THR A 488 -14.25 2.90 11.40
C THR A 488 -15.58 3.33 12.01
N ILE A 489 -15.96 4.60 11.88
CA ILE A 489 -17.28 5.10 12.31
C ILE A 489 -18.39 4.32 11.61
N ARG A 490 -18.26 4.12 10.28
CA ARG A 490 -19.22 3.36 9.47
C ARG A 490 -19.31 1.90 9.89
N ALA A 491 -18.18 1.22 10.04
CA ALA A 491 -18.14 -0.17 10.46
C ALA A 491 -18.82 -0.36 11.82
N ALA A 492 -18.53 0.53 12.78
CA ALA A 492 -19.13 0.55 14.11
C ALA A 492 -20.64 0.78 14.07
N ALA A 493 -21.12 1.79 13.33
CA ALA A 493 -22.55 2.06 13.20
C ALA A 493 -23.31 0.83 12.66
N ILE A 494 -22.82 0.22 11.58
CA ILE A 494 -23.44 -0.98 10.99
C ILE A 494 -23.39 -2.16 11.97
N ALA A 495 -22.28 -2.37 12.68
CA ALA A 495 -22.16 -3.42 13.69
C ALA A 495 -23.21 -3.24 14.79
N LEU A 496 -23.33 -2.04 15.35
CA LEU A 496 -24.30 -1.71 16.40
C LEU A 496 -25.74 -1.90 15.92
N ARG A 497 -26.06 -1.48 14.69
CA ARG A 497 -27.37 -1.71 14.07
C ARG A 497 -27.72 -3.20 14.02
N ASN A 498 -26.80 -4.03 13.55
CA ASN A 498 -27.01 -5.46 13.41
C ASN A 498 -27.10 -6.16 14.77
N LEU A 499 -26.29 -5.74 15.75
CA LEU A 499 -26.35 -6.25 17.12
C LEU A 499 -27.71 -5.98 17.78
N CYS A 500 -28.36 -4.86 17.46
CA CYS A 500 -29.69 -4.49 17.98
C CYS A 500 -30.86 -5.31 17.43
N VAL A 501 -30.63 -6.21 16.47
CA VAL A 501 -31.62 -7.22 16.07
C VAL A 501 -31.93 -8.14 17.24
N ASP A 502 -30.94 -8.40 18.10
CA ASP A 502 -31.16 -9.07 19.38
C ASP A 502 -31.83 -8.09 20.37
N PRO A 503 -33.05 -8.38 20.87
CA PRO A 503 -33.76 -7.52 21.81
C PRO A 503 -32.98 -7.24 23.10
N GLU A 504 -32.18 -8.20 23.58
CA GLU A 504 -31.37 -8.03 24.79
C GLU A 504 -30.22 -7.04 24.56
N ASN A 505 -29.70 -6.97 23.33
CA ASN A 505 -28.68 -5.98 22.95
C ASN A 505 -29.27 -4.59 22.78
N LYS A 506 -30.50 -4.50 22.24
CA LYS A 506 -31.12 -3.22 21.86
C LYS A 506 -31.14 -2.19 22.99
N ARG A 507 -31.35 -2.63 24.23
CA ARG A 507 -31.31 -1.76 25.41
C ARG A 507 -29.89 -1.25 25.70
N SER A 508 -28.93 -2.17 25.80
CA SER A 508 -27.54 -1.84 26.15
C SER A 508 -26.87 -0.96 25.10
N VAL A 509 -27.11 -1.24 23.82
CA VAL A 509 -26.62 -0.41 22.72
C VAL A 509 -27.27 0.97 22.73
N GLY A 510 -28.59 1.05 22.97
CA GLY A 510 -29.29 2.34 23.05
C GLY A 510 -28.72 3.25 24.14
N GLU A 511 -28.47 2.70 25.32
CA GLU A 511 -27.89 3.43 26.45
C GLU A 511 -26.47 3.93 26.17
N LYS A 512 -25.62 3.09 25.57
CA LYS A 512 -24.19 3.39 25.38
C LYS A 512 -23.90 4.18 24.10
N ALA A 513 -24.63 3.92 23.02
CA ALA A 513 -24.28 4.39 21.68
C ALA A 513 -25.09 5.59 21.17
N MET A 514 -26.35 5.76 21.60
CA MET A 514 -27.29 6.72 20.97
C MET A 514 -26.73 8.15 20.96
N ILE A 515 -26.08 8.56 22.06
CA ILE A 515 -25.49 9.88 22.19
C ILE A 515 -24.35 10.07 21.17
N TYR A 516 -23.42 9.12 21.08
CA TYR A 516 -22.27 9.20 20.17
C TYR A 516 -22.69 9.12 18.70
N LEU A 517 -23.70 8.31 18.37
CA LEU A 517 -24.28 8.25 17.02
C LEU A 517 -24.84 9.62 16.60
N ALA A 518 -25.58 10.29 17.49
CA ALA A 518 -26.12 11.62 17.25
C ALA A 518 -25.01 12.69 17.16
N GLN A 519 -23.96 12.58 17.97
CA GLN A 519 -22.82 13.49 17.97
C GLN A 519 -21.95 13.38 16.70
N ARG A 520 -22.03 12.27 15.96
CA ARG A 520 -21.36 12.10 14.68
C ARG A 520 -22.11 12.63 13.46
N LEU A 521 -23.37 13.01 13.63
CA LEU A 521 -24.09 13.71 12.56
C LEU A 521 -23.52 15.13 12.39
N PRO A 522 -23.48 15.67 11.17
CA PRO A 522 -22.90 16.97 10.87
C PRO A 522 -23.63 18.10 11.57
N THR A 523 -22.88 19.12 11.99
CA THR A 523 -23.46 20.40 12.41
C THR A 523 -23.90 21.24 11.21
N GLY A 524 -23.35 20.94 10.03
CA GLY A 524 -23.50 21.69 8.78
C GLY A 524 -22.78 23.05 8.79
N GLU A 525 -21.76 23.19 9.65
CA GLU A 525 -20.80 24.31 9.65
C GLU A 525 -19.38 23.77 9.38
N GLU A 526 -19.27 22.55 8.87
CA GLU A 526 -18.01 21.82 8.70
C GLU A 526 -17.32 22.25 7.41
N GLU A 527 -15.98 22.36 7.46
CA GLU A 527 -15.16 22.53 6.26
C GLU A 527 -15.29 21.33 5.33
N MET A 528 -15.29 21.59 4.02
CA MET A 528 -15.34 20.55 3.00
C MET A 528 -13.92 20.10 2.63
N PRO A 529 -13.66 18.79 2.48
CA PRO A 529 -14.61 17.68 2.59
C PRO A 529 -14.93 17.30 4.05
N ARG A 530 -16.21 17.00 4.35
CA ARG A 530 -16.64 16.55 5.68
C ARG A 530 -15.86 15.31 6.14
N LEU A 531 -15.56 15.21 7.43
CA LEU A 531 -15.00 13.97 8.00
C LEU A 531 -15.94 12.79 7.77
N VAL A 532 -17.24 12.97 8.04
CA VAL A 532 -18.25 11.90 7.91
C VAL A 532 -18.95 12.01 6.57
N GLN A 533 -18.72 10.98 5.74
CA GLN A 533 -19.20 10.94 4.36
C GLN A 533 -20.61 10.34 4.28
N ASP A 534 -21.31 10.61 3.18
CA ASP A 534 -22.70 10.18 2.95
C ASP A 534 -23.01 8.69 3.25
N PRO A 535 -22.16 7.71 2.87
CA PRO A 535 -22.39 6.31 3.21
C PRO A 535 -22.40 6.06 4.73
N THR A 536 -21.59 6.81 5.47
CA THR A 536 -21.48 6.74 6.92
C THR A 536 -22.66 7.45 7.57
N LEU A 537 -23.08 8.61 7.06
CA LEU A 537 -24.30 9.30 7.49
C LEU A 537 -25.54 8.41 7.37
N ALA A 538 -25.72 7.76 6.22
CA ALA A 538 -26.80 6.79 6.04
C ALA A 538 -26.75 5.66 7.09
N SER A 539 -25.55 5.16 7.38
CA SER A 539 -25.35 4.09 8.37
C SER A 539 -25.67 4.55 9.80
N LEU A 540 -25.22 5.74 10.20
CA LEU A 540 -25.52 6.35 11.50
C LEU A 540 -27.04 6.55 11.66
N LEU A 541 -27.69 7.16 10.68
CA LEU A 541 -29.13 7.42 10.69
C LEU A 541 -29.94 6.11 10.76
N CYS A 542 -29.61 5.11 9.95
CA CYS A 542 -30.27 3.80 10.02
C CYS A 542 -30.08 3.12 11.39
N THR A 543 -28.94 3.33 12.05
CA THR A 543 -28.68 2.80 13.38
C THR A 543 -29.54 3.49 14.43
N ILE A 544 -29.64 4.82 14.37
CA ILE A 544 -30.53 5.63 15.24
C ILE A 544 -31.99 5.19 15.05
N TYR A 545 -32.45 5.04 13.81
CA TYR A 545 -33.78 4.54 13.50
C TYR A 545 -34.02 3.17 14.17
N GLN A 546 -33.12 2.20 13.96
CA GLN A 546 -33.29 0.85 14.50
C GLN A 546 -33.36 0.84 16.04
N LEU A 547 -32.55 1.67 16.68
CA LEU A 547 -32.50 1.81 18.13
C LEU A 547 -33.78 2.45 18.70
N ALA A 548 -34.30 3.49 18.06
CA ALA A 548 -35.50 4.21 18.49
C ALA A 548 -36.79 3.45 18.14
N ASN A 549 -36.80 2.70 17.04
CA ASN A 549 -38.00 2.08 16.51
C ASN A 549 -38.73 1.21 17.55
N LYS A 550 -39.97 1.62 17.88
CA LYS A 550 -40.84 1.01 18.91
C LYS A 550 -40.16 0.89 20.29
N ASN A 551 -39.24 1.79 20.63
CA ASN A 551 -38.52 1.78 21.90
C ASN A 551 -38.34 3.20 22.47
N ASP A 552 -39.30 3.64 23.28
CA ASP A 552 -39.29 4.96 23.93
C ASP A 552 -38.07 5.19 24.83
N LYS A 553 -37.57 4.14 25.50
CA LYS A 553 -36.41 4.26 26.41
C LYS A 553 -35.17 4.66 25.64
N ASN A 554 -34.95 4.04 24.49
CA ASN A 554 -33.82 4.38 23.62
C ASN A 554 -34.00 5.76 22.98
N ALA A 555 -35.20 6.04 22.47
CA ALA A 555 -35.51 7.33 21.83
C ALA A 555 -35.24 8.53 22.76
N LYS A 556 -35.51 8.38 24.07
CA LYS A 556 -35.26 9.43 25.08
C LYS A 556 -33.79 9.86 25.20
N PHE A 557 -32.82 9.02 24.86
CA PHE A 557 -31.41 9.42 24.93
C PHE A 557 -31.06 10.55 23.95
N LEU A 558 -31.80 10.69 22.85
CA LEU A 558 -31.61 11.78 21.89
C LEU A 558 -31.92 13.16 22.49
N ARG A 559 -32.78 13.24 23.53
CA ARG A 559 -33.13 14.50 24.21
C ARG A 559 -31.93 15.22 24.82
N LYS A 560 -30.87 14.47 25.14
CA LYS A 560 -29.63 14.99 25.72
C LYS A 560 -28.64 15.48 24.65
N THR A 561 -29.05 15.52 23.39
CA THR A 561 -28.17 15.79 22.25
C THR A 561 -28.81 16.80 21.30
N LYS A 562 -28.00 17.44 20.45
CA LYS A 562 -28.47 18.20 19.28
C LYS A 562 -28.78 17.29 18.07
N GLY A 563 -28.95 15.98 18.28
CA GLY A 563 -29.11 15.00 17.20
C GLY A 563 -30.33 15.25 16.32
N ILE A 564 -31.47 15.61 16.92
CA ILE A 564 -32.70 15.93 16.17
C ILE A 564 -32.48 17.15 15.27
N GLN A 565 -31.88 18.22 15.79
CA GLN A 565 -31.58 19.44 15.03
C GLN A 565 -30.65 19.14 13.85
N ARG A 566 -29.62 18.32 14.07
CA ARG A 566 -28.68 17.88 13.01
C ARG A 566 -29.39 17.05 11.94
N MET A 567 -30.29 16.14 12.33
CA MET A 567 -31.09 15.36 11.38
C MET A 567 -32.05 16.23 10.57
N VAL A 568 -32.65 17.25 11.19
CA VAL A 568 -33.50 18.19 10.46
C VAL A 568 -32.69 18.99 9.44
N LYS A 569 -31.51 19.49 9.82
CA LYS A 569 -30.63 20.21 8.88
C LYS A 569 -30.26 19.37 7.66
N ILE A 570 -29.99 18.08 7.85
CA ILE A 570 -29.79 17.13 6.74
C ILE A 570 -31.08 16.95 5.91
N ALA A 571 -32.23 16.81 6.58
CA ALA A 571 -33.51 16.56 5.93
C ALA A 571 -34.05 17.76 5.13
N THR A 572 -33.64 18.98 5.49
CA THR A 572 -34.03 20.25 4.85
C THR A 572 -32.91 20.86 4.03
N ASP A 573 -31.90 20.08 3.65
CA ASP A 573 -30.76 20.54 2.86
C ASP A 573 -31.22 21.10 1.50
N GLN A 574 -30.95 22.38 1.26
CA GLN A 574 -31.23 23.09 0.01
C GLN A 574 -29.98 23.25 -0.85
N ASP A 575 -28.80 23.14 -0.24
CA ASP A 575 -27.50 23.40 -0.87
C ASP A 575 -26.93 22.16 -1.58
N GLU A 576 -27.71 21.08 -1.67
CA GLU A 576 -27.34 19.77 -2.22
C GLU A 576 -26.02 19.20 -1.65
N LEU A 577 -25.74 19.55 -0.39
CA LEU A 577 -24.56 19.07 0.35
C LEU A 577 -24.69 17.60 0.76
N TYR A 578 -25.90 17.04 0.76
CA TYR A 578 -26.15 15.63 1.02
C TYR A 578 -26.85 14.97 -0.16
N SER A 579 -26.50 13.73 -0.45
CA SER A 579 -27.23 12.94 -1.43
C SER A 579 -28.71 12.80 -1.06
N ALA A 580 -29.58 12.80 -2.06
CA ALA A 580 -31.02 12.60 -1.90
C ALA A 580 -31.38 11.36 -1.06
N ARG A 581 -30.53 10.34 -1.08
CA ARG A 581 -30.65 9.15 -0.24
C ARG A 581 -30.52 9.47 1.25
N VAL A 582 -29.47 10.20 1.64
CA VAL A 582 -29.20 10.57 3.03
C VAL A 582 -30.35 11.44 3.56
N VAL A 583 -30.80 12.42 2.75
CA VAL A 583 -31.97 13.26 3.03
C VAL A 583 -33.23 12.43 3.27
N LYS A 584 -33.51 11.43 2.41
CA LYS A 584 -34.65 10.52 2.58
C LYS A 584 -34.57 9.70 3.87
N ILE A 585 -33.40 9.16 4.20
CA ILE A 585 -33.21 8.38 5.43
C ILE A 585 -33.41 9.28 6.66
N ALA A 586 -32.88 10.50 6.64
CA ALA A 586 -33.06 11.46 7.73
C ALA A 586 -34.54 11.76 7.98
N ASN A 587 -35.32 12.01 6.92
CA ASN A 587 -36.77 12.19 7.01
C ASN A 587 -37.49 10.97 7.60
N GLN A 588 -37.10 9.75 7.20
CA GLN A 588 -37.66 8.52 7.78
C GLN A 588 -37.35 8.38 9.28
N VAL A 589 -36.13 8.74 9.69
CA VAL A 589 -35.74 8.73 11.10
C VAL A 589 -36.57 9.74 11.88
N LEU A 590 -36.70 10.97 11.39
CA LEU A 590 -37.51 12.01 12.03
C LEU A 590 -38.98 11.59 12.14
N SER A 591 -39.54 10.96 11.11
CA SER A 591 -40.91 10.43 11.13
C SER A 591 -41.08 9.35 12.22
N ASN A 592 -40.11 8.44 12.36
CA ASN A 592 -40.10 7.45 13.45
C ASN A 592 -40.01 8.14 14.81
N LEU A 593 -39.13 9.11 14.98
CA LEU A 593 -38.96 9.87 16.22
C LEU A 593 -40.23 10.65 16.61
N TRP A 594 -40.97 11.16 15.62
CA TRP A 594 -42.24 11.86 15.82
C TRP A 594 -43.36 10.98 16.40
N SER A 595 -43.26 9.65 16.24
CA SER A 595 -44.21 8.70 16.83
C SER A 595 -44.04 8.56 18.36
N HIS A 596 -42.92 9.00 18.93
CA HIS A 596 -42.65 8.97 20.36
C HIS A 596 -43.18 10.23 21.04
N SER A 597 -44.19 10.09 21.90
CA SER A 597 -44.93 11.21 22.51
C SER A 597 -44.05 12.26 23.19
N GLN A 598 -43.03 11.85 23.93
CA GLN A 598 -42.12 12.77 24.63
C GLN A 598 -41.20 13.54 23.69
N LEU A 599 -40.72 12.90 22.62
CA LEU A 599 -39.90 13.58 21.60
C LEU A 599 -40.77 14.50 20.76
N GLN A 600 -41.98 14.08 20.41
CA GLN A 600 -42.94 14.89 19.68
C GLN A 600 -43.24 16.20 20.42
N GLN A 601 -43.46 16.16 21.74
CA GLN A 601 -43.69 17.36 22.55
C GLN A 601 -42.48 18.31 22.52
N GLN A 602 -41.27 17.78 22.65
CA GLN A 602 -40.04 18.58 22.55
C GLN A 602 -39.91 19.20 21.15
N MET A 603 -40.13 18.42 20.10
CA MET A 603 -40.03 18.90 18.72
C MET A 603 -41.06 20.00 18.45
N LYS A 604 -42.30 19.87 18.94
CA LYS A 604 -43.32 20.93 18.86
C LYS A 604 -42.90 22.19 19.61
N HIS A 605 -42.31 22.06 20.80
CA HIS A 605 -41.80 23.21 21.57
C HIS A 605 -40.64 23.92 20.86
N GLU A 606 -39.81 23.19 20.13
CA GLU A 606 -38.75 23.75 19.27
C GLU A 606 -39.28 24.31 17.93
N GLY A 607 -40.61 24.29 17.71
CA GLY A 607 -41.26 24.87 16.53
C GLY A 607 -41.40 23.94 15.33
N TRP A 608 -41.06 22.66 15.45
CA TRP A 608 -41.13 21.69 14.35
C TRP A 608 -42.56 21.20 14.10
N GLN A 609 -42.91 20.96 12.84
CA GLN A 609 -44.19 20.41 12.40
C GLN A 609 -44.00 19.16 11.54
N ASN A 610 -44.97 18.25 11.55
CA ASN A 610 -44.95 17.05 10.71
C ASN A 610 -45.76 17.30 9.43
N ASN A 611 -45.07 17.46 8.31
CA ASN A 611 -45.72 17.52 7.01
C ASN A 611 -46.08 16.10 6.57
N ALA A 612 -47.36 15.74 6.70
CA ALA A 612 -47.89 14.40 6.46
C ALA A 612 -47.69 13.85 5.02
N SER A 613 -47.18 14.65 4.08
CA SER A 613 -46.98 14.29 2.67
C SER A 613 -45.81 13.31 2.39
N THR A 614 -44.99 12.96 3.38
CA THR A 614 -43.87 11.99 3.25
C THR A 614 -44.12 10.62 3.90
N GLN A 615 -45.34 10.36 4.40
CA GLN A 615 -45.63 9.20 5.25
C GLN A 615 -45.61 7.80 4.59
N ASN A 616 -45.43 7.68 3.28
CA ASN A 616 -45.39 6.36 2.63
C ASN A 616 -44.01 6.06 2.05
N GLY A 617 -43.21 5.36 2.84
CA GLY A 617 -42.06 4.66 2.33
C GLY A 617 -41.58 3.67 3.37
N GLU A 618 -41.98 2.40 3.19
CA GLU A 618 -41.19 1.28 3.70
C GLU A 618 -39.71 1.63 3.53
N LEU A 619 -38.91 1.37 4.57
CA LEU A 619 -37.46 1.48 4.53
C LEU A 619 -37.03 0.89 3.19
N ALA A 620 -36.49 1.70 2.28
CA ALA A 620 -36.12 1.18 0.96
C ALA A 620 -35.21 -0.01 1.24
N ARG A 621 -35.64 -1.23 0.89
CA ARG A 621 -34.80 -2.44 1.01
C ARG A 621 -33.49 -2.07 0.36
N ALA A 622 -32.45 -1.89 1.18
CA ALA A 622 -31.33 -1.04 0.83
C ALA A 622 -30.83 -1.36 -0.58
N PRO A 623 -31.06 -0.50 -1.60
CA PRO A 623 -30.35 -0.59 -2.84
C PRO A 623 -29.15 0.34 -2.69
N MET A 624 -28.32 0.13 -1.66
CA MET A 624 -26.91 0.35 -1.97
C MET A 624 -26.55 -0.84 -2.83
N ASP A 625 -25.73 -0.61 -3.84
CA ASP A 625 -24.83 -1.66 -4.23
C ASP A 625 -24.06 -2.03 -2.94
N PHE A 626 -24.56 -3.03 -2.22
CA PHE A 626 -24.08 -3.39 -0.87
C PHE A 626 -22.58 -3.73 -0.93
N GLU A 627 -22.09 -4.07 -2.13
CA GLU A 627 -20.68 -4.25 -2.45
C GLU A 627 -19.88 -2.93 -2.28
N ALA A 628 -20.41 -1.77 -2.67
CA ALA A 628 -19.72 -0.49 -2.59
C ALA A 628 -19.55 0.06 -1.17
N THR A 629 -20.37 -0.39 -0.21
CA THR A 629 -20.34 0.10 1.18
C THR A 629 -19.71 -0.84 2.19
N SER A 630 -19.75 -2.13 1.91
CA SER A 630 -19.29 -3.19 2.81
C SER A 630 -17.88 -3.68 2.48
N LEU A 631 -17.48 -3.55 1.22
CA LEU A 631 -16.07 -3.68 0.83
C LEU A 631 -15.36 -2.38 1.20
N ALA A 632 -14.31 -2.48 1.99
CA ALA A 632 -13.40 -1.36 2.14
C ALA A 632 -12.79 -1.03 0.78
N SER A 633 -12.81 0.25 0.41
CA SER A 633 -11.78 0.76 -0.50
C SER A 633 -10.43 0.44 0.12
N THR A 634 -9.48 -0.09 -0.66
CA THR A 634 -8.11 -0.25 -0.19
C THR A 634 -7.54 1.14 0.18
N PRO A 635 -6.58 1.26 1.11
CA PRO A 635 -5.98 2.55 1.46
C PRO A 635 -5.55 3.36 0.22
N ASP A 636 -4.93 2.68 -0.77
CA ASP A 636 -4.53 3.27 -2.05
C ASP A 636 -5.71 3.84 -2.87
N GLN A 637 -6.91 3.26 -2.77
CA GLN A 637 -8.12 3.75 -3.42
C GLN A 637 -8.78 4.91 -2.66
N ARG A 638 -8.48 5.09 -1.36
CA ARG A 638 -9.06 6.16 -0.54
C ARG A 638 -8.42 7.51 -0.88
N VAL A 639 -7.10 7.53 -1.11
CA VAL A 639 -6.36 8.71 -1.60
C VAL A 639 -6.93 9.19 -2.94
N TYR A 640 -7.23 8.25 -3.86
CA TYR A 640 -7.76 8.57 -5.19
C TYR A 640 -9.18 9.16 -5.17
N ARG A 641 -10.06 8.70 -4.26
CA ARG A 641 -11.44 9.19 -4.19
C ARG A 641 -11.54 10.60 -3.61
N GLN A 642 -10.69 10.96 -2.66
CA GLN A 642 -10.68 12.33 -2.11
C GLN A 642 -10.36 13.37 -3.19
N ASP A 643 -9.45 13.04 -4.13
CA ASP A 643 -9.12 13.90 -5.27
C ASP A 643 -10.22 13.94 -6.34
N ALA A 644 -10.91 12.83 -6.60
CA ALA A 644 -12.00 12.80 -7.60
C ALA A 644 -13.20 13.68 -7.19
N SER A 645 -13.48 13.83 -5.90
CA SER A 645 -14.45 14.82 -5.40
C SER A 645 -13.97 16.27 -5.55
N MET A 646 -12.65 16.50 -5.47
CA MET A 646 -12.04 17.82 -5.66
C MET A 646 -12.13 18.31 -7.12
N ARG A 647 -12.10 17.39 -8.09
CA ARG A 647 -12.19 17.71 -9.54
C ARG A 647 -13.55 18.24 -10.00
N ARG A 648 -14.60 18.21 -9.17
CA ARG A 648 -15.88 18.86 -9.51
C ARG A 648 -15.88 20.37 -9.28
N PHE A 649 -14.86 20.93 -8.61
CA PHE A 649 -14.85 22.33 -8.21
C PHE A 649 -13.69 23.19 -8.73
N ASN A 650 -12.64 22.60 -9.34
CA ASN A 650 -11.52 23.39 -9.88
C ASN A 650 -11.19 23.00 -11.32
N ASN A 651 -11.66 23.82 -12.27
CA ASN A 651 -11.00 24.05 -13.55
C ASN A 651 -10.17 25.33 -13.38
N ASP A 652 -8.87 25.21 -13.11
CA ASP A 652 -7.84 26.10 -13.66
C ASP A 652 -6.43 25.68 -13.21
N SER A 653 -5.49 25.89 -14.12
CA SER A 653 -4.07 25.54 -14.06
C SER A 653 -3.31 26.17 -12.88
N THR A 654 -2.41 25.40 -12.25
CA THR A 654 -0.96 25.67 -12.13
C THR A 654 -0.30 24.69 -11.15
N ASP A 655 0.84 24.15 -11.58
CA ASP A 655 1.72 23.29 -10.81
C ASP A 655 2.35 24.04 -9.63
N ASN A 656 1.81 23.89 -8.43
CA ASN A 656 2.52 24.24 -7.22
C ASN A 656 1.99 23.46 -6.01
N TRP A 657 2.65 22.37 -5.65
CA TRP A 657 2.44 21.72 -4.35
C TRP A 657 3.77 21.28 -3.76
N GLY A 658 4.45 22.26 -3.15
CA GLY A 658 5.33 22.01 -2.03
C GLY A 658 4.51 21.88 -0.75
N ASN A 659 4.88 20.88 0.06
CA ASN A 659 4.56 20.78 1.48
C ASN A 659 3.10 20.44 1.85
N VAL A 660 2.73 19.17 1.70
CA VAL A 660 1.66 18.53 2.52
C VAL A 660 2.23 17.22 3.09
N ASN A 661 2.99 17.35 4.17
CA ASN A 661 3.28 16.23 5.07
C ASN A 661 2.09 16.11 6.02
N GLY A 662 1.16 15.22 5.71
CA GLY A 662 0.05 14.85 6.57
C GLY A 662 -0.25 13.35 6.42
N ASP A 663 0.26 12.56 7.37
CA ASP A 663 -0.17 11.21 7.79
C ASP A 663 -0.88 10.33 6.77
N ILE A 664 -0.23 10.09 5.63
CA ILE A 664 -0.33 8.79 4.97
C ILE A 664 0.68 7.90 5.69
N GLY A 665 0.26 6.70 6.10
CA GLY A 665 1.15 5.69 6.68
C GLY A 665 2.23 5.29 5.68
N VAL A 666 3.28 6.10 5.60
CA VAL A 666 4.57 5.81 4.98
C VAL A 666 5.31 4.89 5.94
N ALA A 667 4.78 3.69 6.13
CA ALA A 667 5.49 2.64 6.83
C ALA A 667 6.52 2.07 5.86
N ASP A 668 7.77 2.50 6.08
CA ASP A 668 9.04 1.90 5.64
C ASP A 668 9.72 2.50 4.39
N VAL A 669 9.72 3.84 4.27
CA VAL A 669 10.69 4.52 3.40
C VAL A 669 12.06 4.64 4.10
N SER A 670 12.16 4.57 5.42
CA SER A 670 13.45 4.66 6.12
C SER A 670 14.36 3.46 5.83
N SER A 671 13.91 2.22 5.97
CA SER A 671 14.79 1.07 5.70
C SER A 671 15.06 0.87 4.21
N GLU A 672 14.12 1.24 3.32
CA GLU A 672 14.30 1.14 1.88
C GLU A 672 15.16 2.28 1.32
N SER A 673 15.08 3.49 1.89
CA SER A 673 16.00 4.59 1.57
C SER A 673 17.41 4.37 2.13
N ASP A 674 17.55 3.71 3.28
CA ASP A 674 18.85 3.31 3.82
C ASP A 674 19.46 2.12 3.04
N ARG A 675 18.65 1.15 2.60
CA ARG A 675 19.08 0.13 1.63
C ARG A 675 19.46 0.76 0.29
N GLN A 676 18.70 1.72 -0.22
CA GLN A 676 18.97 2.44 -1.49
C GLN A 676 20.16 3.39 -1.41
N ARG A 677 20.46 3.98 -0.25
CA ARG A 677 21.71 4.73 0.01
C ARG A 677 22.95 3.84 -0.15
N SER A 678 22.88 2.59 0.32
CA SER A 678 23.96 1.61 0.12
C SER A 678 24.18 1.26 -1.38
N TRP A 679 23.14 1.30 -2.23
CA TRP A 679 23.29 1.16 -3.69
C TRP A 679 23.87 2.41 -4.37
N GLY A 680 23.65 3.59 -3.78
CA GLY A 680 24.21 4.87 -4.24
C GLY A 680 25.74 4.93 -4.14
N GLU A 681 26.34 4.28 -3.14
CA GLU A 681 27.80 4.18 -3.02
C GLU A 681 28.44 3.31 -4.11
N SER A 682 27.67 2.39 -4.71
CA SER A 682 28.13 1.49 -5.78
C SER A 682 28.12 2.11 -7.19
N LEU A 683 27.57 3.32 -7.37
CA LEU A 683 27.62 4.09 -8.62
C LEU A 683 29.03 4.66 -8.94
N THR A 684 29.97 4.56 -8.00
CA THR A 684 31.37 4.97 -8.20
C THR A 684 32.21 3.96 -9.00
N GLN A 685 31.63 2.80 -9.38
CA GLN A 685 32.32 1.75 -10.15
C GLN A 685 31.81 1.57 -11.60
N LEU A 686 31.26 2.62 -12.21
CA LEU A 686 30.99 2.61 -13.65
C LEU A 686 32.27 3.02 -14.42
N PRO A 687 32.84 2.15 -15.29
CA PRO A 687 33.71 2.65 -16.34
C PRO A 687 32.84 3.48 -17.34
N PRO A 688 33.37 4.59 -17.89
CA PRO A 688 32.64 5.38 -18.88
C PRO A 688 32.30 4.53 -20.12
N PRO A 689 31.13 4.72 -20.75
CA PRO A 689 30.85 4.07 -22.02
C PRO A 689 31.66 4.76 -23.13
N TYR A 690 32.21 3.97 -24.05
CA TYR A 690 33.03 4.35 -25.21
C TYR A 690 34.49 4.77 -24.94
N VAL A 691 35.41 3.84 -25.21
CA VAL A 691 36.68 4.16 -25.87
C VAL A 691 36.62 3.51 -27.25
N SER A 692 36.54 4.33 -28.29
CA SER A 692 36.73 3.90 -29.67
C SER A 692 38.21 3.62 -29.91
N GLU A 693 38.61 2.36 -30.06
CA GLU A 693 39.92 2.03 -30.60
C GLU A 693 39.76 1.60 -32.05
N ASP A 694 40.03 2.54 -32.95
CA ASP A 694 40.47 2.23 -34.30
C ASP A 694 41.73 3.07 -34.57
N ARG A 695 42.89 2.39 -34.69
CA ARG A 695 43.99 2.85 -35.53
C ARG A 695 44.97 1.71 -35.82
N SER A 696 44.97 1.35 -37.09
CA SER A 696 46.00 0.61 -37.79
C SER A 696 47.36 1.35 -37.81
N SER A 697 48.45 0.59 -37.60
CA SER A 697 49.58 0.42 -38.54
C SER A 697 50.94 0.16 -37.84
N SER A 698 51.53 -1.00 -38.19
CA SER A 698 52.96 -1.26 -38.47
C SER A 698 54.02 -0.88 -37.41
N ARG A 699 54.91 -1.77 -36.92
CA ARG A 699 55.86 -2.62 -37.66
C ARG A 699 56.51 -3.66 -36.73
N GLU A 700 56.75 -4.84 -37.30
CA GLU A 700 57.95 -5.68 -37.20
C GLU A 700 58.28 -6.51 -35.93
N SER A 701 58.05 -7.82 -36.11
CA SER A 701 59.09 -8.88 -36.11
C SER A 701 59.60 -9.42 -34.77
N ARG A 702 59.17 -10.64 -34.42
CA ARG A 702 60.00 -11.84 -34.63
C ARG A 702 59.22 -13.15 -34.36
N SER A 703 59.31 -14.00 -35.36
CA SER A 703 58.94 -15.41 -35.46
C SER A 703 59.35 -16.27 -34.25
N ARG A 704 58.49 -17.22 -33.87
CA ARG A 704 58.82 -18.66 -33.86
C ARG A 704 57.54 -19.51 -33.91
N ASP A 705 57.52 -20.38 -34.90
CA ASP A 705 56.52 -21.39 -35.24
C ASP A 705 56.44 -22.56 -34.23
N ILE A 706 55.20 -23.02 -33.95
CA ILE A 706 54.63 -24.40 -34.08
C ILE A 706 55.29 -25.57 -33.25
N PRO A 707 54.62 -26.69 -32.83
CA PRO A 707 53.26 -27.21 -33.10
C PRO A 707 52.42 -27.74 -31.90
N MET A 708 51.16 -28.08 -32.24
CA MET A 708 50.24 -29.04 -31.61
C MET A 708 50.78 -30.48 -31.54
N GLU A 709 50.37 -31.24 -30.51
CA GLU A 709 49.90 -32.65 -30.59
C GLU A 709 49.22 -33.03 -29.26
N GLU A 710 47.91 -33.32 -29.30
CA GLU A 710 47.29 -34.64 -29.10
C GLU A 710 47.74 -35.45 -27.86
N MET A 711 46.81 -35.68 -26.92
CA MET A 711 46.45 -37.07 -26.59
C MET A 711 45.09 -37.17 -25.88
N ARG A 712 44.37 -38.21 -26.29
CA ARG A 712 43.02 -38.63 -25.93
C ARG A 712 43.00 -39.45 -24.64
N SER A 713 41.77 -39.64 -24.13
CA SER A 713 41.26 -40.84 -23.45
C SER A 713 41.68 -41.01 -21.98
N SER A 714 40.89 -41.60 -21.06
CA SER A 714 39.70 -42.41 -21.17
C SER A 714 39.04 -42.56 -19.77
N SER A 715 37.73 -42.40 -19.72
CA SER A 715 36.72 -43.34 -19.17
C SER A 715 36.77 -43.96 -17.76
N ARG A 716 35.54 -44.08 -17.23
CA ARG A 716 34.92 -45.06 -16.28
C ARG A 716 34.95 -44.71 -14.80
N ALA A 717 33.90 -44.79 -13.97
CA ALA A 717 32.49 -45.23 -13.96
C ALA A 717 32.25 -46.24 -12.82
N SER A 718 31.05 -46.16 -12.22
CA SER A 718 30.34 -47.14 -11.33
C SER A 718 30.91 -47.33 -9.91
N GLY A 719 30.13 -47.60 -8.85
CA GLY A 719 28.70 -47.86 -8.64
C GLY A 719 28.43 -48.03 -7.12
N THR A 720 27.24 -47.64 -6.64
CA THR A 720 26.14 -48.49 -6.08
C THR A 720 26.15 -48.83 -4.57
N ASN A 721 24.93 -48.70 -3.99
CA ASN A 721 24.32 -49.37 -2.82
C ASN A 721 24.80 -48.98 -1.40
N SER A 722 24.02 -49.11 -0.31
CA SER A 722 22.59 -49.07 0.05
C SER A 722 22.47 -49.52 1.52
N PHE A 723 21.46 -49.04 2.26
CA PHE A 723 20.79 -49.66 3.43
C PHE A 723 21.43 -49.64 4.86
N ARG A 724 20.64 -49.05 5.79
CA ARG A 724 20.21 -49.52 7.15
C ARG A 724 21.26 -49.79 8.25
N ASP A 725 21.01 -49.70 9.55
CA ASP A 725 19.95 -49.22 10.46
C ASP A 725 20.54 -49.33 11.89
N GLU A 726 19.80 -48.84 12.89
CA GLU A 726 19.85 -49.20 14.33
C GLU A 726 21.04 -48.72 15.20
N SER A 727 20.91 -48.47 16.50
CA SER A 727 19.78 -48.22 17.43
C SER A 727 20.37 -47.96 18.83
N SER A 728 19.46 -47.66 19.79
CA SER A 728 19.58 -47.84 21.25
C SER A 728 20.16 -46.63 22.01
N ASN A 729 19.36 -45.91 22.82
CA ASN A 729 18.75 -46.24 24.13
C ASN A 729 19.51 -45.41 25.20
N THR A 730 18.95 -44.85 26.27
CA THR A 730 17.73 -45.18 27.02
C THR A 730 17.52 -44.08 28.08
N SER A 731 16.25 -43.71 28.28
CA SER A 731 15.52 -43.59 29.57
C SER A 731 16.06 -42.77 30.76
N ASP A 732 15.29 -42.23 31.71
CA ASP A 732 13.87 -41.94 31.92
C ASP A 732 13.76 -41.47 33.40
N ARG A 733 12.60 -40.92 33.79
CA ARG A 733 12.05 -40.75 35.16
C ARG A 733 12.05 -39.37 35.85
N THR A 734 10.93 -38.67 35.63
CA THR A 734 9.90 -38.23 36.61
C THR A 734 10.21 -38.17 38.11
N LEU A 735 9.76 -37.08 38.76
CA LEU A 735 8.86 -37.13 39.94
C LEU A 735 8.17 -35.76 40.20
N THR A 736 6.93 -35.85 40.68
CA THR A 736 5.96 -34.77 40.96
C THR A 736 5.73 -34.55 42.46
N LEU A 737 5.23 -33.34 42.81
CA LEU A 737 4.24 -32.96 43.84
C LEU A 737 4.67 -32.04 45.02
N LYS A 738 3.84 -30.98 45.15
CA LYS A 738 3.21 -30.36 46.35
C LYS A 738 3.88 -29.22 47.13
N ASP A 739 3.21 -28.07 46.99
CA ASP A 739 2.65 -27.16 48.00
C ASP A 739 3.48 -26.56 49.16
N SER A 740 3.25 -25.25 49.33
CA SER A 740 2.96 -24.48 50.56
C SER A 740 3.99 -23.45 51.06
N GLY A 741 3.47 -22.22 51.27
CA GLY A 741 3.97 -21.15 52.16
C GLY A 741 5.27 -20.47 51.72
N GLY A 742 5.46 -19.15 51.75
CA GLY A 742 4.80 -18.07 52.49
C GLY A 742 5.90 -17.11 52.98
N GLY A 743 5.74 -15.81 52.74
CA GLY A 743 6.33 -14.75 53.57
C GLY A 743 7.68 -14.15 53.17
N GLY A 744 7.65 -12.87 52.78
CA GLY A 744 8.30 -11.83 53.60
C GLY A 744 9.56 -11.16 53.08
N GLY A 745 9.48 -9.83 52.92
CA GLY A 745 10.59 -8.88 53.07
C GLY A 745 11.30 -8.53 51.75
N LYS A 746 11.04 -7.38 51.14
CA LYS A 746 11.41 -5.99 51.49
C LYS A 746 12.75 -5.57 50.86
N ASP A 747 12.62 -4.49 50.10
CA ASP A 747 13.53 -3.36 49.91
C ASP A 747 14.89 -3.66 49.26
N GLU A 748 15.46 -2.85 48.37
CA GLU A 748 15.08 -1.63 47.67
C GLU A 748 16.20 -1.44 46.60
N ASP A 749 15.92 -0.57 45.63
CA ASP A 749 16.87 0.33 44.98
C ASP A 749 17.66 0.01 43.69
N LEU A 750 17.30 0.87 42.70
CA LEU A 750 18.15 1.73 41.86
C LEU A 750 18.55 1.27 40.44
N TRP A 751 17.63 1.59 39.51
CA TRP A 751 17.82 2.45 38.33
C TRP A 751 19.25 2.88 37.96
N VAL A 752 19.66 2.58 36.72
CA VAL A 752 19.71 3.52 35.57
C VAL A 752 19.27 2.79 34.32
#